data_AF-A0A7U9MNA5-F1
#
_entry.id   AF-A0A7U9MNA5-F1
#
_cell.length_a   1.000
_cell.length_b   1.000
_cell.length_c   1.000
_cell.angle_alpha   90.00
_cell.angle_beta   90.00
_cell.angle_gamma   90.00
#
_symmetry.space_group_name_H-M   'P 1'
#
loop_
_entity.id
_entity.type
_entity.pdbx_description
1 polymer ?
#
loop_
_entity_poly.entity_id
_entity_poly.type
_entity_poly.pdbx_seq_one_letter_code
_entity_poly.pdbx_strand_id
1 'polypeptide(L)'
;MNSIINLIGDALGWLMYFSYNFLQDYFWAILFFTFLTKIVLFPVSLMVQKNSIKMVKLQPEINFIKAKYFGNSEKISEEQYELYKREHYQPLADLIPLILQLVLLMGVINVINDPARHIFRSGAGTLDTMALGMDLSSIPAETGGITFLIPLIAALSAWFMCFIQNHINVLQSEQSKINQYGTMILSIGLSLYLGFFVKTGVGIYWTCSNLLSVAQLYLLNILMNPRKYIDYDALEKSRKELEESSAFYKSSAKKLFEKDPYRKREKADYKRFFKDYEMQIMFYSEKNGFYKYFQNIIEYLLENTDVVINYVTSDPEDRVFQMASDRFRPFYIGEHKLIVLMMKVEADIVVMTTPDLENFHIKRSLVRKDNEYIYVPHDVNSPNLTFHKDALDHFDTIFSSGYLCTEELRKREEMYHLPKKNIIPWGSGVIDNMIQSYEKMEKRNKTAKEILIAPSWQKDNILSSCIEEILDSLDGLGYNIIVRPHPQFVRHEAGRLEQLRQKYQMDSRSDMELQTDFSSNNTVYEADLVITDWSSIAFEYSFATLKPALFINTPMKVMNEDYKELGITPIDVELRSEIGKSIDLDNLKALPEVVHELLSSSQFSSDSLKAIREKYIYNIGASSQAGGDYIIERLHYFEEKHKEEDD
;
A
#
# COMPACT_ATOMS: atom_id res chain seq x y z
N MET A 1 -22.95 -26.29 10.21
CA MET A 1 -23.17 -25.34 11.33
C MET A 1 -24.01 -25.97 12.44
N ASN A 2 -25.23 -26.47 12.16
CA ASN A 2 -26.09 -27.11 13.18
C ASN A 2 -25.45 -28.32 13.87
N SER A 3 -24.69 -29.16 13.16
CA SER A 3 -24.00 -30.31 13.76
C SER A 3 -22.90 -29.91 14.76
N ILE A 4 -22.21 -28.79 14.50
CA ILE A 4 -21.16 -28.27 15.39
C ILE A 4 -21.81 -27.67 16.65
N ILE A 5 -22.89 -26.90 16.48
CA ILE A 5 -23.66 -26.31 17.58
C ILE A 5 -24.23 -27.41 18.49
N ASN A 6 -24.78 -28.49 17.92
CA ASN A 6 -25.31 -29.61 18.70
C ASN A 6 -24.20 -30.36 19.45
N LEU A 7 -23.04 -30.60 18.82
CA LEU A 7 -21.90 -31.25 19.48
C LEU A 7 -21.41 -30.44 20.69
N ILE A 8 -21.29 -29.12 20.54
CA ILE A 8 -20.89 -28.22 21.62
C ILE A 8 -21.98 -28.12 22.69
N GLY A 9 -23.25 -28.04 22.27
CA GLY A 9 -24.41 -28.06 23.17
C GLY A 9 -24.46 -29.33 24.02
N ASP A 10 -24.17 -30.50 23.44
CA ASP A 10 -24.12 -31.77 24.16
C ASP A 10 -22.94 -31.83 25.14
N ALA A 11 -21.77 -31.29 24.76
CA ALA A 11 -20.61 -31.18 25.63
C ALA A 11 -20.85 -30.24 26.83
N LEU A 12 -21.42 -29.05 26.58
CA LEU A 12 -21.82 -28.12 27.65
C LEU A 12 -23.00 -28.67 28.46
N GLY A 13 -23.86 -29.48 27.85
CA GLY A 13 -24.93 -30.20 28.52
C GLY A 13 -24.42 -31.18 29.59
N TRP A 14 -23.25 -31.81 29.39
CA TRP A 14 -22.58 -32.60 30.45
C TRP A 14 -22.24 -31.74 31.67
N LEU A 15 -21.72 -30.53 31.45
CA LEU A 15 -21.40 -29.60 32.53
C LEU A 15 -22.67 -29.11 33.23
N MET A 16 -23.73 -28.81 32.48
CA MET A 16 -25.02 -28.39 33.07
C MET A 16 -25.67 -29.52 33.89
N TYR A 17 -25.63 -30.75 33.38
CA TYR A 17 -26.06 -31.95 34.12
C TYR A 17 -25.31 -32.10 35.45
N PHE A 18 -23.99 -31.97 35.41
CA PHE A 18 -23.15 -32.03 36.60
C PHE A 18 -23.50 -30.92 37.59
N SER A 19 -23.65 -29.68 37.12
CA SER A 19 -24.03 -28.54 37.96
C SER A 19 -25.40 -28.73 38.62
N TYR A 20 -26.39 -29.22 37.87
CA TYR A 20 -27.72 -29.47 38.39
C TYR A 20 -27.75 -30.62 39.40
N ASN A 21 -27.03 -31.72 39.15
CA ASN A 21 -26.96 -32.82 40.13
C ASN A 21 -26.29 -32.41 41.44
N PHE A 22 -25.35 -31.47 41.38
CA PHE A 22 -24.66 -31.00 42.57
C PHE A 22 -25.52 -30.06 43.43
N LEU A 23 -26.28 -29.16 42.79
CA LEU A 23 -27.01 -28.09 43.49
C LEU A 23 -28.52 -28.34 43.63
N GLN A 24 -29.08 -29.24 42.81
CA GLN A 24 -30.50 -29.61 42.75
C GLN A 24 -31.46 -28.42 42.51
N ASP A 25 -30.94 -27.28 42.07
CA ASP A 25 -31.67 -26.05 41.79
C ASP A 25 -31.17 -25.46 40.46
N TYR A 26 -32.10 -25.11 39.56
CA TYR A 26 -31.75 -24.70 38.20
C TYR A 26 -31.06 -23.32 38.14
N PHE A 27 -31.45 -22.37 38.99
CA PHE A 27 -30.82 -21.06 39.06
C PHE A 27 -29.36 -21.18 39.51
N TRP A 28 -29.13 -21.90 40.61
CA TRP A 28 -27.78 -22.13 41.12
C TRP A 28 -26.94 -22.99 40.17
N ALA A 29 -27.56 -23.96 39.48
CA ALA A 29 -26.90 -24.75 38.44
C ALA A 29 -26.36 -23.89 37.30
N ILE A 30 -27.10 -22.88 36.83
CA ILE A 30 -26.64 -21.94 35.80
C ILE A 30 -25.42 -21.16 36.29
N LEU A 31 -25.45 -20.62 37.51
CA LEU A 31 -24.32 -19.86 38.07
C LEU A 31 -23.07 -20.72 38.22
N PHE A 32 -23.22 -21.94 38.73
CA PHE A 32 -22.10 -22.86 38.91
C PHE A 32 -21.57 -23.41 37.59
N PHE A 33 -22.45 -23.69 36.63
CA PHE A 33 -22.07 -24.00 35.25
C PHE A 33 -21.20 -22.89 34.66
N THR A 34 -21.62 -21.63 34.81
CA THR A 34 -20.87 -20.47 34.33
C THR A 34 -19.48 -20.41 34.95
N PHE A 35 -19.39 -20.64 36.27
CA PHE A 35 -18.12 -20.71 36.98
C PHE A 35 -17.19 -21.81 36.45
N LEU A 36 -17.71 -23.03 36.25
CA LEU A 36 -16.93 -24.14 35.69
C LEU A 36 -16.42 -23.85 34.28
N THR A 37 -17.23 -23.21 33.42
CA THR A 37 -16.77 -22.85 32.07
C THR A 37 -15.57 -21.89 32.12
N LYS A 38 -15.55 -20.95 33.09
CA LYS A 38 -14.40 -20.04 33.27
C LYS A 38 -13.15 -20.77 33.74
N ILE A 39 -13.30 -21.80 34.58
CA ILE A 39 -12.17 -22.65 35.01
C ILE A 39 -11.60 -23.42 33.82
N VAL A 40 -12.46 -24.09 33.04
CA VAL A 40 -12.03 -24.89 31.88
C VAL A 40 -11.34 -24.04 30.84
N LEU A 41 -11.84 -22.81 30.60
CA LEU A 41 -11.27 -21.88 29.63
C LEU A 41 -10.10 -21.04 30.17
N PHE A 42 -9.76 -21.17 31.46
CA PHE A 42 -8.71 -20.37 32.09
C PHE A 42 -7.33 -20.47 31.40
N PRO A 43 -6.86 -21.66 30.95
CA PRO A 43 -5.59 -21.76 30.21
C PRO A 43 -5.58 -20.96 28.91
N VAL A 44 -6.72 -20.89 28.21
CA VAL A 44 -6.86 -20.07 27.00
C VAL A 44 -6.75 -18.58 27.36
N SER A 45 -7.38 -18.15 28.45
CA SER A 45 -7.30 -16.77 28.91
C SER A 45 -5.88 -16.34 29.28
N LEU A 46 -5.06 -17.25 29.85
CA LEU A 46 -3.62 -17.01 30.08
C LEU A 46 -2.86 -16.80 28.76
N MET A 47 -3.11 -17.62 27.74
CA MET A 47 -2.48 -17.49 26.42
C MET A 47 -2.81 -16.13 25.78
N VAL A 48 -4.07 -15.71 25.84
CA VAL A 48 -4.54 -14.42 25.31
C VAL A 48 -3.90 -13.26 26.05
N GLN A 49 -3.86 -13.30 27.38
CA GLN A 49 -3.22 -12.25 28.18
C GLN A 49 -1.72 -12.13 27.86
N LYS A 50 -1.02 -13.25 27.67
CA LYS A 50 0.39 -13.26 27.26
C LYS A 50 0.58 -12.56 25.91
N ASN A 51 -0.29 -12.84 24.93
CA ASN A 51 -0.22 -12.22 23.61
C ASN A 51 -0.52 -10.71 23.68
N SER A 52 -1.52 -10.31 24.47
CA SER A 52 -1.86 -8.90 24.71
C SER A 52 -0.71 -8.10 25.35
N ILE A 53 -0.03 -8.66 26.35
CA ILE A 53 1.15 -8.04 26.96
C ILE A 53 2.27 -7.87 25.92
N LYS A 54 2.48 -8.89 25.07
CA LYS A 54 3.48 -8.84 24.01
C LYS A 54 3.18 -7.74 22.99
N MET A 55 1.92 -7.61 22.54
CA MET A 55 1.51 -6.55 21.62
C MET A 55 1.82 -5.15 22.19
N VAL A 56 1.46 -4.91 23.45
CA VAL A 56 1.72 -3.61 24.09
C VAL A 56 3.22 -3.36 24.29
N LYS A 57 4.00 -4.42 24.57
CA LYS A 57 5.47 -4.32 24.61
C LYS A 57 6.08 -3.90 23.27
N LEU A 58 5.49 -4.30 22.14
CA LEU A 58 5.93 -3.93 20.79
C LEU A 58 5.47 -2.54 20.35
N GLN A 59 4.47 -1.98 21.03
CA GLN A 59 3.87 -0.69 20.68
C GLN A 59 4.88 0.48 20.54
N PRO A 60 5.96 0.59 21.35
CA PRO A 60 6.96 1.65 21.16
C PRO A 60 7.68 1.55 19.80
N GLU A 61 8.09 0.35 19.39
CA GLU A 61 8.73 0.12 18.09
C GLU A 61 7.74 0.36 16.94
N ILE A 62 6.48 -0.04 17.11
CA ILE A 62 5.42 0.25 16.14
C ILE A 62 5.20 1.76 16.00
N ASN A 63 5.21 2.50 17.10
CA ASN A 63 5.08 3.96 17.09
C ASN A 63 6.29 4.59 16.40
N PHE A 64 7.50 4.09 16.64
CA PHE A 64 8.71 4.53 15.96
C PHE A 64 8.66 4.26 14.45
N ILE A 65 8.24 3.06 14.02
CA ILE A 65 8.02 2.73 12.60
C ILE A 65 7.01 3.72 11.97
N LYS A 66 5.88 3.98 12.65
CA LYS A 66 4.86 4.92 12.19
C LYS A 66 5.37 6.36 12.10
N ALA A 67 6.22 6.78 13.02
CA ALA A 67 6.83 8.12 13.03
C ALA A 67 7.89 8.24 11.93
N LYS A 68 8.76 7.23 11.78
CA LYS A 68 9.86 7.20 10.81
C LYS A 68 9.36 7.15 9.36
N TYR A 69 8.33 6.36 9.09
CA TYR A 69 7.77 6.19 7.74
C TYR A 69 6.42 6.91 7.58
N PHE A 70 6.19 7.96 8.37
CA PHE A 70 4.94 8.71 8.37
C PHE A 70 4.60 9.22 6.96
N GLY A 71 3.39 8.90 6.46
CA GLY A 71 2.94 9.23 5.10
C GLY A 71 3.19 8.14 4.05
N ASN A 72 3.95 7.08 4.36
CA ASN A 72 4.13 5.91 3.51
C ASN A 72 3.46 4.68 4.15
N SER A 73 2.17 4.50 3.89
CA SER A 73 1.36 3.44 4.52
C SER A 73 1.82 2.04 4.15
N GLU A 74 2.38 1.85 2.94
CA GLU A 74 2.91 0.57 2.49
C GLU A 74 4.15 0.18 3.29
N LYS A 75 5.14 1.09 3.39
CA LYS A 75 6.36 0.84 4.18
C LYS A 75 6.06 0.65 5.66
N ILE A 76 5.10 1.40 6.22
CA ILE A 76 4.64 1.20 7.60
C ILE A 76 4.09 -0.22 7.78
N SER A 77 3.30 -0.72 6.83
CA SER A 77 2.68 -2.05 6.91
C SER A 77 3.72 -3.16 6.78
N GLU A 78 4.67 -3.02 5.85
CA GLU A 78 5.79 -3.93 5.62
C GLU A 78 6.68 -4.05 6.87
N GLU A 79 7.12 -2.92 7.43
CA GLU A 79 8.02 -2.89 8.59
C GLU A 79 7.32 -3.39 9.87
N GLN A 80 6.01 -3.13 10.01
CA GLN A 80 5.20 -3.73 11.08
C GLN A 80 5.11 -5.26 10.95
N TYR A 81 4.94 -5.76 9.72
CA TYR A 81 4.91 -7.19 9.47
C TYR A 81 6.25 -7.86 9.81
N GLU A 82 7.36 -7.27 9.37
CA GLU A 82 8.69 -7.78 9.69
C GLU A 82 8.99 -7.71 11.20
N LEU A 83 8.54 -6.65 11.88
CA LEU A 83 8.60 -6.58 13.34
C LEU A 83 7.80 -7.72 13.99
N TYR A 84 6.56 -7.97 13.56
CA TYR A 84 5.75 -9.05 14.11
C TYR A 84 6.39 -10.43 13.88
N LYS A 85 7.00 -10.64 12.71
CA LYS A 85 7.71 -11.87 12.37
C LYS A 85 8.96 -12.07 13.23
N ARG A 86 9.82 -11.05 13.34
CA ARG A 86 11.03 -11.05 14.18
C ARG A 86 10.70 -11.33 15.64
N GLU A 87 9.63 -10.72 16.12
CA GLU A 87 9.22 -10.84 17.52
C GLU A 87 8.33 -12.06 17.76
N HIS A 88 8.03 -12.88 16.73
CA HIS A 88 7.12 -14.03 16.81
C HIS A 88 5.74 -13.68 17.41
N TYR A 89 5.21 -12.52 17.03
CA TYR A 89 3.88 -12.08 17.41
C TYR A 89 2.84 -12.60 16.41
N GLN A 90 1.67 -13.03 16.91
CA GLN A 90 0.59 -13.59 16.09
C GLN A 90 -0.66 -12.69 16.20
N PRO A 91 -0.92 -11.79 15.24
CA PRO A 91 -2.08 -10.89 15.31
C PRO A 91 -3.43 -11.62 15.38
N LEU A 92 -3.56 -12.76 14.68
CA LEU A 92 -4.81 -13.54 14.65
C LEU A 92 -5.12 -14.23 16.00
N ALA A 93 -4.14 -14.40 16.88
CA ALA A 93 -4.36 -15.01 18.19
C ALA A 93 -5.30 -14.15 19.07
N ASP A 94 -5.36 -12.84 18.83
CA ASP A 94 -6.26 -11.94 19.56
C ASP A 94 -7.74 -12.07 19.11
N LEU A 95 -8.02 -12.77 18.01
CA LEU A 95 -9.38 -13.10 17.57
C LEU A 95 -9.93 -14.37 18.22
N ILE A 96 -9.06 -15.21 18.79
CA ILE A 96 -9.45 -16.47 19.47
C ILE A 96 -10.50 -16.25 20.57
N PRO A 97 -10.39 -15.23 21.46
CA PRO A 97 -11.40 -14.96 22.49
C PRO A 97 -12.79 -14.72 21.90
N LEU A 98 -12.87 -13.96 20.82
CA LEU A 98 -14.14 -13.63 20.18
C LEU A 98 -14.79 -14.88 19.59
N ILE A 99 -14.01 -15.68 18.84
CA ILE A 99 -14.50 -16.92 18.25
C ILE A 99 -14.97 -17.88 19.35
N LEU A 100 -14.15 -18.08 20.39
CA LEU A 100 -14.48 -18.94 21.52
C LEU A 100 -15.74 -18.46 22.26
N GLN A 101 -15.88 -17.15 22.46
CA GLN A 101 -17.04 -16.54 23.12
C GLN A 101 -18.33 -16.77 22.31
N LEU A 102 -18.28 -16.60 20.98
CA LEU A 102 -19.43 -16.85 20.10
C LEU A 102 -19.83 -18.33 20.10
N VAL A 103 -18.84 -19.23 20.03
CA VAL A 103 -19.06 -20.68 20.06
C VAL A 103 -19.67 -21.11 21.40
N LEU A 104 -19.13 -20.61 22.52
CA LEU A 104 -19.67 -20.85 23.86
C LEU A 104 -21.10 -20.32 23.99
N LEU A 105 -21.37 -19.10 23.51
CA LEU A 105 -22.70 -18.49 23.56
C LEU A 105 -23.74 -19.34 22.82
N MET A 106 -23.43 -19.83 21.62
CA MET A 106 -24.33 -20.69 20.85
C MET A 106 -24.63 -22.00 21.58
N GLY A 107 -23.62 -22.61 22.21
CA GLY A 107 -23.80 -23.82 23.00
C GLY A 107 -24.63 -23.59 24.27
N VAL A 108 -24.42 -22.47 24.96
CA VAL A 108 -25.20 -22.12 26.16
C VAL A 108 -26.65 -21.82 25.83
N ILE A 109 -26.91 -21.08 24.74
CA ILE A 109 -28.28 -20.84 24.26
C ILE A 109 -28.96 -22.18 23.94
N ASN A 110 -28.27 -23.12 23.31
CA ASN A 110 -28.80 -24.46 23.05
C ASN A 110 -29.19 -25.19 24.35
N VAL A 111 -28.28 -25.23 25.34
CA VAL A 111 -28.52 -25.90 26.63
C VAL A 111 -29.65 -25.25 27.42
N ILE A 112 -29.73 -23.92 27.46
CA ILE A 112 -30.77 -23.18 28.21
C ILE A 112 -32.12 -23.16 27.46
N ASN A 113 -32.11 -23.31 26.13
CA ASN A 113 -33.35 -23.41 25.36
C ASN A 113 -34.07 -24.75 25.54
N ASP A 114 -33.33 -25.83 25.81
CA ASP A 114 -33.91 -27.15 26.11
C ASP A 114 -33.23 -27.80 27.33
N PRO A 115 -33.40 -27.23 28.53
CA PRO A 115 -32.63 -27.65 29.70
C PRO A 115 -33.04 -29.05 30.18
N ALA A 116 -34.29 -29.45 29.98
CA ALA A 116 -34.79 -30.77 30.34
C ALA A 116 -34.08 -31.89 29.54
N ARG A 117 -33.86 -31.70 28.24
CA ARG A 117 -33.10 -32.63 27.41
C ARG A 117 -31.69 -32.86 27.93
N HIS A 118 -31.00 -31.78 28.31
CA HIS A 118 -29.59 -31.86 28.73
C HIS A 118 -29.39 -32.27 30.19
N ILE A 119 -30.34 -31.96 31.08
CA ILE A 119 -30.29 -32.33 32.50
C ILE A 119 -30.81 -33.76 32.72
N PHE A 120 -31.87 -34.20 32.05
CA PHE A 120 -32.44 -35.53 32.29
C PHE A 120 -31.98 -36.61 31.30
N ARG A 121 -31.34 -36.21 30.18
CA ARG A 121 -30.53 -37.07 29.29
C ARG A 121 -31.18 -38.40 28.87
N SER A 122 -32.51 -38.36 28.66
CA SER A 122 -33.44 -39.47 28.33
C SER A 122 -34.41 -39.93 29.44
N GLY A 123 -34.43 -39.29 30.61
CA GLY A 123 -35.48 -39.48 31.64
C GLY A 123 -36.64 -38.47 31.53
N ALA A 124 -37.86 -38.90 31.89
CA ALA A 124 -39.00 -38.00 32.07
C ALA A 124 -38.86 -37.28 33.43
N GLY A 125 -38.48 -36.00 33.40
CA GLY A 125 -38.35 -35.15 34.58
C GLY A 125 -38.96 -33.77 34.33
N THR A 126 -39.69 -33.24 35.31
CA THR A 126 -40.16 -31.85 35.31
C THR A 126 -39.13 -30.97 36.02
N LEU A 127 -38.54 -30.02 35.29
CA LEU A 127 -37.59 -29.05 35.85
C LEU A 127 -38.38 -27.88 36.43
N ASP A 128 -38.16 -27.54 37.70
CA ASP A 128 -38.62 -26.26 38.24
C ASP A 128 -37.72 -25.14 37.72
N THR A 129 -38.29 -24.23 36.94
CA THR A 129 -37.60 -23.10 36.32
C THR A 129 -37.94 -21.77 36.99
N MET A 130 -38.70 -21.78 38.08
CA MET A 130 -39.02 -20.57 38.84
C MET A 130 -37.87 -20.19 39.75
N ALA A 131 -37.40 -18.94 39.64
CA ALA A 131 -36.40 -18.38 40.54
C ALA A 131 -36.63 -16.88 40.71
N LEU A 132 -36.44 -16.35 41.91
CA LEU A 132 -36.55 -14.91 42.20
C LEU A 132 -37.87 -14.25 41.73
N GLY A 133 -38.97 -15.03 41.69
CA GLY A 133 -40.28 -14.56 41.23
C GLY A 133 -40.46 -14.47 39.72
N MET A 134 -39.59 -15.11 38.93
CA MET A 134 -39.64 -15.14 37.47
C MET A 134 -39.34 -16.55 36.93
N ASP A 135 -39.89 -16.88 35.77
CA ASP A 135 -39.58 -18.12 35.06
C ASP A 135 -38.30 -17.93 34.22
N LEU A 136 -37.26 -18.71 34.49
CA LEU A 136 -36.00 -18.67 33.77
C LEU A 136 -36.10 -19.14 32.31
N SER A 137 -37.17 -19.84 31.94
CA SER A 137 -37.46 -20.25 30.57
C SER A 137 -38.20 -19.19 29.76
N SER A 138 -38.70 -18.14 30.40
CA SER A 138 -39.50 -17.09 29.77
C SER A 138 -38.65 -16.08 29.00
N ILE A 139 -39.23 -15.49 27.97
CA ILE A 139 -38.62 -14.41 27.17
C ILE A 139 -39.15 -13.06 27.68
N PRO A 140 -38.28 -12.11 28.08
CA PRO A 140 -38.74 -10.86 28.67
C PRO A 140 -39.69 -10.05 27.78
N ALA A 141 -39.41 -9.94 26.47
CA ALA A 141 -40.26 -9.21 25.53
C ALA A 141 -41.69 -9.78 25.41
N GLU A 142 -41.87 -11.09 25.65
CA GLU A 142 -43.17 -11.76 25.56
C GLU A 142 -43.92 -11.74 26.90
N THR A 143 -43.19 -11.82 28.02
CA THR A 143 -43.76 -12.04 29.35
C THR A 143 -44.00 -10.73 30.10
N GLY A 144 -43.14 -9.72 29.90
CA GLY A 144 -43.21 -8.45 30.60
C GLY A 144 -43.01 -8.54 32.12
N GLY A 145 -43.38 -7.47 32.83
CA GLY A 145 -43.30 -7.41 34.29
C GLY A 145 -41.87 -7.45 34.82
N ILE A 146 -41.61 -8.28 35.83
CA ILE A 146 -40.31 -8.36 36.52
C ILE A 146 -39.17 -8.84 35.61
N THR A 147 -39.48 -9.57 34.53
CA THR A 147 -38.49 -10.09 33.57
C THR A 147 -37.73 -9.00 32.82
N PHE A 148 -38.29 -7.78 32.72
CA PHE A 148 -37.59 -6.62 32.14
C PHE A 148 -36.35 -6.17 32.92
N LEU A 149 -36.20 -6.60 34.18
CA LEU A 149 -34.96 -6.36 34.94
C LEU A 149 -33.77 -7.09 34.34
N ILE A 150 -33.98 -8.20 33.62
CA ILE A 150 -32.92 -9.05 33.10
C ILE A 150 -32.10 -8.36 32.00
N PRO A 151 -32.70 -7.78 30.95
CA PRO A 151 -31.97 -6.96 29.99
C PRO A 151 -31.19 -5.81 30.65
N LEU A 152 -31.77 -5.16 31.67
CA LEU A 152 -31.15 -4.03 32.38
C LEU A 152 -29.92 -4.47 33.19
N ILE A 153 -30.03 -5.57 33.92
CA ILE A 153 -28.93 -6.13 34.70
C ILE A 153 -27.82 -6.67 33.78
N ALA A 154 -28.18 -7.31 32.67
CA ALA A 154 -27.23 -7.75 31.65
C ALA A 154 -26.46 -6.55 31.07
N ALA A 155 -27.15 -5.47 30.69
CA ALA A 155 -26.53 -4.24 30.21
C ALA A 155 -25.62 -3.58 31.26
N LEU A 156 -26.07 -3.53 32.53
CA LEU A 156 -25.27 -2.99 33.63
C LEU A 156 -24.00 -3.82 33.88
N SER A 157 -24.10 -5.14 33.82
CA SER A 157 -22.94 -6.02 33.98
C SER A 157 -21.95 -5.90 32.82
N ALA A 158 -22.43 -5.68 31.58
CA ALA A 158 -21.59 -5.43 30.42
C ALA A 158 -20.87 -4.08 30.53
N TRP A 159 -21.58 -3.03 30.96
CA TRP A 159 -20.95 -1.74 31.28
C TRP A 159 -19.85 -1.91 32.33
N PHE A 160 -20.15 -2.59 33.44
CA PHE A 160 -19.19 -2.78 34.53
C PHE A 160 -17.95 -3.56 34.07
N MET A 161 -18.15 -4.64 33.29
CA MET A 161 -17.05 -5.40 32.72
C MET A 161 -16.18 -4.55 31.78
N CYS A 162 -16.79 -3.83 30.83
CA CYS A 162 -16.05 -2.97 29.92
C CYS A 162 -15.33 -1.83 30.65
N PHE A 163 -15.96 -1.25 31.67
CA PHE A 163 -15.35 -0.23 32.52
C PHE A 163 -14.06 -0.77 33.16
N ILE A 164 -14.13 -1.93 33.81
CA ILE A 164 -12.93 -2.55 34.40
C ILE A 164 -11.89 -2.88 33.34
N GLN A 165 -12.28 -3.47 32.21
CA GLN A 165 -11.35 -3.82 31.14
C GLN A 165 -10.61 -2.58 30.60
N ASN A 166 -11.30 -1.47 30.37
CA ASN A 166 -10.67 -0.22 29.92
C ASN A 166 -9.60 0.29 30.91
N HIS A 167 -9.69 -0.07 32.19
CA HIS A 167 -8.75 0.35 33.23
C HIS A 167 -7.61 -0.64 33.49
N ILE A 168 -7.87 -1.94 33.45
CA ILE A 168 -6.89 -2.95 33.90
C ILE A 168 -6.49 -3.96 32.83
N ASN A 169 -7.22 -4.08 31.72
CA ASN A 169 -6.80 -4.93 30.61
C ASN A 169 -5.71 -4.20 29.81
N VAL A 170 -4.55 -4.84 29.69
CA VAL A 170 -3.35 -4.27 29.09
C VAL A 170 -3.56 -3.76 27.69
N LEU A 171 -4.20 -4.55 26.81
CA LEU A 171 -4.36 -4.15 25.42
C LEU A 171 -5.46 -3.09 25.29
N GLN A 172 -6.55 -3.26 26.03
CA GLN A 172 -7.71 -2.37 25.95
C GLN A 172 -7.44 -1.00 26.56
N SER A 173 -6.63 -0.91 27.64
CA SER A 173 -6.21 0.36 28.24
C SER A 173 -5.39 1.21 27.27
N GLU A 174 -4.66 0.58 26.35
CA GLU A 174 -3.83 1.25 25.35
C GLU A 174 -4.59 1.62 24.06
N GLN A 175 -5.85 1.23 23.92
CA GLN A 175 -6.69 1.65 22.79
C GLN A 175 -7.09 3.13 22.88
N SER A 176 -7.48 3.71 21.74
CA SER A 176 -8.01 5.07 21.73
C SER A 176 -9.31 5.16 22.55
N LYS A 177 -9.55 6.32 23.18
CA LYS A 177 -10.79 6.57 23.94
C LYS A 177 -12.05 6.34 23.09
N ILE A 178 -12.01 6.69 21.80
CA ILE A 178 -13.12 6.48 20.86
C ILE A 178 -13.44 4.99 20.75
N ASN A 179 -12.42 4.14 20.60
CA ASN A 179 -12.62 2.69 20.50
C ASN A 179 -13.12 2.10 21.83
N GLN A 180 -12.54 2.53 22.96
CA GLN A 180 -12.98 2.10 24.29
C GLN A 180 -14.46 2.41 24.55
N TYR A 181 -14.88 3.65 24.29
CA TYR A 181 -16.28 4.05 24.46
C TYR A 181 -17.20 3.41 23.41
N GLY A 182 -16.75 3.28 22.16
CA GLY A 182 -17.50 2.62 21.09
C GLY A 182 -17.82 1.16 21.41
N THR A 183 -16.82 0.38 21.81
CA THR A 183 -17.01 -1.02 22.23
C THR A 183 -17.91 -1.13 23.46
N MET A 184 -17.76 -0.22 24.43
CA MET A 184 -18.61 -0.20 25.62
C MET A 184 -20.08 0.09 25.27
N ILE A 185 -20.35 1.12 24.46
CA ILE A 185 -21.72 1.46 24.02
C ILE A 185 -22.33 0.30 23.24
N LEU A 186 -21.57 -0.29 22.31
CA LEU A 186 -22.02 -1.45 21.54
C LEU A 186 -22.36 -2.62 22.45
N SER A 187 -21.50 -2.94 23.42
CA SER A 187 -21.70 -4.06 24.35
C SER A 187 -22.93 -3.86 25.24
N ILE A 188 -23.15 -2.63 25.72
CA ILE A 188 -24.34 -2.26 26.50
C ILE A 188 -25.59 -2.38 25.64
N GLY A 189 -25.58 -1.77 24.44
CA GLY A 189 -26.71 -1.78 23.52
C GLY A 189 -27.08 -3.20 23.07
N LEU A 190 -26.08 -4.03 22.76
CA LEU A 190 -26.28 -5.43 22.38
C LEU A 190 -26.84 -6.25 23.54
N SER A 191 -26.28 -6.10 24.75
CA SER A 191 -26.76 -6.83 25.94
C SER A 191 -28.18 -6.42 26.32
N LEU A 192 -28.49 -5.13 26.20
CA LEU A 192 -29.83 -4.61 26.44
C LEU A 192 -30.82 -5.13 25.39
N TYR A 193 -30.49 -4.99 24.10
CA TYR A 193 -31.37 -5.42 23.01
C TYR A 193 -31.59 -6.93 23.01
N LEU A 194 -30.53 -7.74 22.99
CA LEU A 194 -30.65 -9.19 22.96
C LEU A 194 -31.26 -9.74 24.25
N GLY A 195 -31.00 -9.10 25.40
CA GLY A 195 -31.59 -9.46 26.68
C GLY A 195 -33.11 -9.51 26.66
N PHE A 196 -33.77 -8.73 25.80
CA PHE A 196 -35.24 -8.77 25.64
C PHE A 196 -35.74 -10.01 24.88
N PHE A 197 -34.94 -10.58 23.99
CA PHE A 197 -35.37 -11.63 23.06
C PHE A 197 -34.83 -13.03 23.41
N VAL A 198 -33.91 -13.13 24.36
CA VAL A 198 -33.40 -14.41 24.85
C VAL A 198 -34.16 -14.87 26.09
N LYS A 199 -34.11 -16.17 26.40
CA LYS A 199 -34.64 -16.68 27.65
C LYS A 199 -33.96 -16.02 28.85
N THR A 200 -34.72 -15.78 29.90
CA THR A 200 -34.27 -15.14 31.13
C THR A 200 -33.04 -15.82 31.75
N GLY A 201 -32.96 -17.16 31.71
CA GLY A 201 -31.79 -17.92 32.15
C GLY A 201 -30.51 -17.60 31.38
N VAL A 202 -30.61 -17.28 30.08
CA VAL A 202 -29.47 -16.82 29.26
C VAL A 202 -28.98 -15.46 29.74
N GLY A 203 -29.90 -14.54 30.07
CA GLY A 203 -29.54 -13.24 30.64
C GLY A 203 -28.84 -13.33 32.00
N ILE A 204 -29.26 -14.29 32.85
CA ILE A 204 -28.60 -14.57 34.13
C ILE A 204 -27.20 -15.13 33.92
N TYR A 205 -27.06 -16.12 33.02
CA TYR A 205 -25.76 -16.64 32.61
C TYR A 205 -24.84 -15.53 32.12
N TRP A 206 -25.33 -14.64 31.26
CA TRP A 206 -24.54 -13.54 30.70
C TRP A 206 -24.06 -12.59 31.80
N THR A 207 -24.97 -12.21 32.71
CA THR A 207 -24.65 -11.37 33.87
C THR A 207 -23.56 -12.00 34.73
N CYS A 208 -23.72 -13.27 35.10
CA CYS A 208 -22.75 -14.01 35.90
C CYS A 208 -21.40 -14.12 35.18
N SER A 209 -21.41 -14.41 33.87
CA SER A 209 -20.22 -14.54 33.05
C SER A 209 -19.43 -13.23 32.96
N ASN A 210 -20.11 -12.08 32.85
CA ASN A 210 -19.47 -10.76 32.87
C ASN A 210 -18.77 -10.50 34.21
N LEU A 211 -19.45 -10.74 35.34
CA LEU A 211 -18.88 -10.55 36.68
C LEU A 211 -17.71 -11.50 36.95
N LEU A 212 -17.82 -12.76 36.55
CA LEU A 212 -16.72 -13.72 36.65
C LEU A 212 -15.55 -13.37 35.74
N SER A 213 -15.80 -12.78 34.58
CA SER A 213 -14.73 -12.28 33.70
C SER A 213 -13.95 -11.13 34.34
N VAL A 214 -14.62 -10.26 35.11
CA VAL A 214 -13.96 -9.23 35.91
C VAL A 214 -13.05 -9.88 36.96
N ALA A 215 -13.56 -10.84 37.73
CA ALA A 215 -12.75 -11.56 38.72
C ALA A 215 -11.57 -12.30 38.08
N GLN A 216 -11.81 -12.95 36.95
CA GLN A 216 -10.79 -13.63 36.16
C GLN A 216 -9.70 -12.66 35.69
N LEU A 217 -10.07 -11.47 35.21
CA LEU A 217 -9.13 -10.45 34.77
C LEU A 217 -8.24 -9.96 35.91
N TYR A 218 -8.79 -9.76 37.12
CA TYR A 218 -7.99 -9.46 38.30
C TYR A 218 -7.01 -10.59 38.64
N LEU A 219 -7.47 -11.84 38.64
CA LEU A 219 -6.61 -13.00 38.89
C LEU A 219 -5.48 -13.10 37.85
N LEU A 220 -5.81 -12.91 36.58
CA LEU A 220 -4.87 -12.87 35.46
C LEU A 220 -3.80 -11.78 35.66
N ASN A 221 -4.20 -10.57 36.06
CA ASN A 221 -3.25 -9.48 36.34
C ASN A 221 -2.37 -9.74 37.59
N ILE A 222 -2.87 -10.52 38.56
CA ILE A 222 -2.07 -10.96 39.71
C ILE A 222 -1.02 -11.99 39.26
N LEU A 223 -1.42 -13.00 38.48
CA LEU A 223 -0.54 -14.06 37.99
C LEU A 223 0.50 -13.53 36.99
N MET A 224 0.07 -12.63 36.10
CA MET A 224 0.87 -12.03 35.04
C MET A 224 0.79 -10.52 35.11
N ASN A 225 1.54 -9.92 36.03
CA ASN A 225 1.54 -8.46 36.20
C ASN A 225 2.16 -7.76 34.97
N PRO A 226 1.37 -6.96 34.22
CA PRO A 226 1.83 -6.32 32.97
C PRO A 226 3.00 -5.35 33.18
N ARG A 227 3.06 -4.68 34.34
CA ARG A 227 4.13 -3.71 34.69
C ARG A 227 5.51 -4.33 34.80
N LYS A 228 5.61 -5.66 34.91
CA LYS A 228 6.91 -6.35 34.91
C LYS A 228 7.47 -6.56 33.50
N TYR A 229 6.65 -6.45 32.46
CA TYR A 229 7.01 -6.81 31.09
C TYR A 229 7.01 -5.63 30.12
N ILE A 230 6.35 -4.54 30.50
CA ILE A 230 6.13 -3.36 29.65
C ILE A 230 6.86 -2.18 30.28
N ASP A 231 7.71 -1.54 29.48
CA ASP A 231 8.32 -0.26 29.79
C ASP A 231 7.34 0.86 29.42
N TYR A 232 6.59 1.34 30.42
CA TYR A 232 5.59 2.38 30.23
C TYR A 232 6.20 3.76 29.95
N ASP A 233 7.43 4.02 30.40
CA ASP A 233 8.12 5.28 30.16
C ASP A 233 8.57 5.37 28.69
N ALA A 234 9.15 4.28 28.16
CA ALA A 234 9.48 4.16 26.75
C ALA A 234 8.22 4.24 25.86
N LEU A 235 7.12 3.60 26.29
CA LEU A 235 5.84 3.66 25.58
C LEU A 235 5.27 5.08 25.54
N GLU A 236 5.25 5.81 26.65
CA GLU A 236 4.77 7.19 26.69
C GLU A 236 5.65 8.12 25.86
N LYS A 237 6.98 7.95 25.91
CA LYS A 237 7.91 8.72 25.10
C LYS A 237 7.69 8.50 23.60
N SER A 238 7.58 7.24 23.16
CA SER A 238 7.30 6.90 21.76
C SER A 238 5.97 7.47 21.26
N ARG A 239 4.96 7.58 22.14
CA ARG A 239 3.68 8.21 21.82
C ARG A 239 3.84 9.71 21.62
N LYS A 240 4.56 10.40 22.51
CA LYS A 240 4.84 11.84 22.36
C LYS A 240 5.60 12.10 21.07
N GLU A 241 6.63 11.32 20.76
CA GLU A 241 7.38 11.42 19.50
C GLU A 241 6.49 11.20 18.26
N LEU A 242 5.60 10.19 18.29
CA LEU A 242 4.62 9.97 17.22
C LEU A 242 3.61 11.11 17.12
N GLU A 243 3.14 11.62 18.26
CA GLU A 243 2.20 12.74 18.32
C GLU A 243 2.83 14.02 17.78
N GLU A 244 4.07 14.34 18.14
CA GLU A 244 4.86 15.47 17.62
C GLU A 244 5.09 15.34 16.12
N SER A 245 5.50 14.15 15.66
CA SER A 245 5.65 13.83 14.23
C SER A 245 4.32 14.01 13.47
N SER A 246 3.20 13.65 14.12
CA SER A 246 1.86 13.80 13.55
C SER A 246 1.26 15.21 13.71
N ALA A 247 1.75 16.03 14.66
CA ALA A 247 1.16 17.32 15.03
C ALA A 247 1.49 18.40 13.99
N PHE A 248 2.69 18.37 13.42
CA PHE A 248 3.06 19.18 12.26
C PHE A 248 2.16 18.87 11.05
N TYR A 249 1.87 17.58 10.83
CA TYR A 249 0.96 17.10 9.78
C TYR A 249 -0.53 17.34 10.08
N LYS A 250 -0.98 17.33 11.34
CA LYS A 250 -2.39 17.61 11.72
C LYS A 250 -2.82 19.04 11.39
N SER A 251 -1.88 19.98 11.26
CA SER A 251 -2.15 21.31 10.71
C SER A 251 -2.59 21.25 9.22
N SER A 252 -2.14 20.23 8.48
CA SER A 252 -2.61 19.88 7.12
C SER A 252 -3.66 18.76 7.08
N ALA A 253 -3.80 17.94 8.13
CA ALA A 253 -4.67 16.77 8.21
C ALA A 253 -6.00 17.06 8.93
N LYS A 254 -6.59 18.23 8.71
CA LYS A 254 -8.00 18.53 9.02
C LYS A 254 -8.99 17.69 8.18
N LYS A 255 -8.49 16.74 7.39
CA LYS A 255 -9.17 16.05 6.28
C LYS A 255 -9.74 14.67 6.57
N LEU A 256 -9.70 14.14 7.80
CA LEU A 256 -10.23 12.79 8.05
C LEU A 256 -11.77 12.70 8.04
N PHE A 257 -12.47 13.84 8.09
CA PHE A 257 -13.93 13.94 7.98
C PHE A 257 -14.41 14.91 6.90
N GLU A 258 -13.50 15.43 6.06
CA GLU A 258 -13.94 16.14 4.85
C GLU A 258 -14.58 15.12 3.91
N LYS A 259 -15.80 15.42 3.45
CA LYS A 259 -16.38 14.68 2.33
C LYS A 259 -15.39 14.76 1.18
N ASP A 260 -14.84 13.62 0.76
CA ASP A 260 -14.03 13.54 -0.46
C ASP A 260 -14.78 14.32 -1.58
N PRO A 261 -14.24 15.48 -2.02
CA PRO A 261 -14.92 16.35 -2.96
C PRO A 261 -15.12 15.65 -4.32
N TYR A 262 -14.34 14.60 -4.60
CA TYR A 262 -14.36 13.87 -5.87
C TYR A 262 -15.24 12.62 -5.83
N ARG A 263 -15.84 12.26 -4.69
CA ARG A 263 -16.72 11.09 -4.58
C ARG A 263 -17.90 11.12 -5.58
N LYS A 264 -18.43 12.30 -5.87
CA LYS A 264 -19.50 12.48 -6.88
C LYS A 264 -18.98 12.19 -8.29
N ARG A 265 -17.80 12.70 -8.62
CA ARG A 265 -17.11 12.48 -9.90
C ARG A 265 -16.80 11.00 -10.08
N GLU A 266 -16.14 10.39 -9.11
CA GLU A 266 -15.78 8.97 -9.13
C GLU A 266 -17.03 8.09 -9.33
N LYS A 267 -18.14 8.39 -8.65
CA LYS A 267 -19.40 7.65 -8.85
C LYS A 267 -19.96 7.81 -10.27
N ALA A 268 -19.87 9.01 -10.84
CA ALA A 268 -20.34 9.28 -12.19
C ALA A 268 -19.46 8.60 -13.25
N ASP A 269 -18.14 8.73 -13.12
CA ASP A 269 -17.16 8.14 -14.03
C ASP A 269 -17.19 6.60 -13.93
N TYR A 270 -17.28 6.02 -12.73
CA TYR A 270 -17.46 4.57 -12.55
C TYR A 270 -18.73 4.07 -13.24
N LYS A 271 -19.85 4.80 -13.15
CA LYS A 271 -21.09 4.43 -13.85
C LYS A 271 -20.95 4.59 -15.37
N ARG A 272 -20.26 5.63 -15.84
CA ARG A 272 -20.02 5.87 -17.27
C ARG A 272 -19.14 4.78 -17.87
N PHE A 273 -18.11 4.35 -17.14
CA PHE A 273 -17.15 3.34 -17.58
C PHE A 273 -17.83 2.01 -17.94
N PHE A 274 -18.75 1.52 -17.10
CA PHE A 274 -19.48 0.26 -17.35
C PHE A 274 -20.75 0.40 -18.19
N LYS A 275 -20.98 1.55 -18.84
CA LYS A 275 -22.16 1.73 -19.70
C LYS A 275 -21.91 1.22 -21.13
N ASP A 276 -20.67 1.29 -21.59
CA ASP A 276 -20.26 0.90 -22.93
C ASP A 276 -19.71 -0.54 -22.87
N TYR A 277 -20.44 -1.50 -23.45
CA TYR A 277 -20.13 -2.94 -23.32
C TYR A 277 -19.09 -3.45 -24.35
N GLU A 278 -18.72 -2.64 -25.34
CA GLU A 278 -17.70 -3.00 -26.35
C GLU A 278 -16.48 -2.09 -26.20
N MET A 279 -15.73 -2.29 -25.11
CA MET A 279 -14.47 -1.58 -24.88
C MET A 279 -13.34 -2.31 -25.61
N GLN A 280 -12.73 -1.70 -26.63
CA GLN A 280 -11.61 -2.33 -27.34
C GLN A 280 -10.28 -2.12 -26.59
N ILE A 281 -10.03 -0.89 -26.12
CA ILE A 281 -8.76 -0.53 -25.48
C ILE A 281 -8.98 0.37 -24.26
N MET A 282 -8.19 0.09 -23.23
CA MET A 282 -8.09 0.87 -22.01
C MET A 282 -6.62 1.21 -21.72
N PHE A 283 -6.35 2.47 -21.39
CA PHE A 283 -5.08 2.93 -20.81
C PHE A 283 -5.28 3.19 -19.32
N TYR A 284 -4.32 2.80 -18.48
CA TYR A 284 -4.33 3.09 -17.05
C TYR A 284 -3.07 3.84 -16.61
N SER A 285 -3.27 4.88 -15.79
CA SER A 285 -2.21 5.60 -15.09
C SER A 285 -2.57 5.87 -13.63
N GLU A 286 -1.56 5.85 -12.76
CA GLU A 286 -1.76 6.12 -11.34
C GLU A 286 -2.05 7.59 -11.04
N LYS A 287 -1.33 8.52 -11.71
CA LYS A 287 -1.34 9.95 -11.36
C LYS A 287 -1.20 10.89 -12.55
N ASN A 288 -1.53 12.15 -12.31
CA ASN A 288 -1.29 13.23 -13.26
C ASN A 288 0.19 13.27 -13.69
N GLY A 289 0.42 13.51 -14.98
CA GLY A 289 1.75 13.57 -15.59
C GLY A 289 2.23 12.25 -16.20
N PHE A 290 1.54 11.13 -15.98
CA PHE A 290 1.87 9.83 -16.60
C PHE A 290 1.42 9.72 -18.05
N TYR A 291 0.47 10.56 -18.49
CA TYR A 291 0.02 10.61 -19.88
C TYR A 291 1.17 10.71 -20.88
N LYS A 292 2.27 11.40 -20.53
CA LYS A 292 3.46 11.54 -21.38
C LYS A 292 4.08 10.21 -21.84
N TYR A 293 3.90 9.12 -21.07
CA TYR A 293 4.41 7.80 -21.42
C TYR A 293 3.53 7.11 -22.48
N PHE A 294 2.26 7.49 -22.57
CA PHE A 294 1.30 6.97 -23.55
C PHE A 294 1.09 7.90 -24.73
N GLN A 295 1.46 9.17 -24.60
CA GLN A 295 1.12 10.25 -25.53
C GLN A 295 1.36 9.87 -26.98
N ASN A 296 2.59 9.46 -27.32
CA ASN A 296 2.97 9.12 -28.69
C ASN A 296 2.15 7.95 -29.26
N ILE A 297 1.80 6.97 -28.43
CA ILE A 297 1.00 5.81 -28.83
C ILE A 297 -0.46 6.24 -29.04
N ILE A 298 -1.02 6.96 -28.08
CA ILE A 298 -2.43 7.41 -28.13
C ILE A 298 -2.66 8.35 -29.32
N GLU A 299 -1.77 9.33 -29.53
CA GLU A 299 -1.86 10.25 -30.68
C GLU A 299 -1.81 9.46 -32.00
N TYR A 300 -0.87 8.52 -32.13
CA TYR A 300 -0.78 7.67 -33.33
C TYR A 300 -2.06 6.84 -33.56
N LEU A 301 -2.62 6.24 -32.51
CA LEU A 301 -3.87 5.47 -32.61
C LEU A 301 -5.05 6.35 -33.03
N LEU A 302 -5.17 7.56 -32.48
CA LEU A 302 -6.23 8.50 -32.84
C LEU A 302 -6.08 9.01 -34.28
N GLU A 303 -4.85 9.14 -34.79
CA GLU A 303 -4.59 9.58 -36.16
C GLU A 303 -4.83 8.46 -37.20
N ASN A 304 -4.58 7.20 -36.84
CA ASN A 304 -4.57 6.08 -37.80
C ASN A 304 -5.74 5.11 -37.65
N THR A 305 -6.60 5.29 -36.64
CA THR A 305 -7.75 4.41 -36.40
C THR A 305 -8.98 5.19 -35.93
N ASP A 306 -10.14 4.52 -35.94
CA ASP A 306 -11.39 5.02 -35.34
C ASP A 306 -11.63 4.52 -33.91
N VAL A 307 -10.61 3.93 -33.27
CA VAL A 307 -10.73 3.36 -31.92
C VAL A 307 -11.11 4.44 -30.90
N VAL A 308 -11.95 4.06 -29.94
CA VAL A 308 -12.25 4.89 -28.78
C VAL A 308 -11.27 4.57 -27.67
N ILE A 309 -10.44 5.55 -27.30
CA ILE A 309 -9.47 5.44 -26.21
C ILE A 309 -10.16 5.66 -24.88
N ASN A 310 -10.18 4.64 -24.01
CA ASN A 310 -10.66 4.77 -22.64
C ASN A 310 -9.47 4.94 -21.70
N TYR A 311 -9.36 6.09 -21.04
CA TYR A 311 -8.21 6.43 -20.20
C TYR A 311 -8.63 6.49 -18.73
N VAL A 312 -8.14 5.58 -17.90
CA VAL A 312 -8.45 5.55 -16.46
C VAL A 312 -7.28 6.16 -15.68
N THR A 313 -7.60 7.09 -14.79
CA THR A 313 -6.63 7.72 -13.88
C THR A 313 -7.12 7.66 -12.44
N SER A 314 -6.20 7.45 -11.51
CA SER A 314 -6.46 7.55 -10.07
C SER A 314 -6.22 8.95 -9.48
N ASP A 315 -5.95 9.94 -10.33
CA ASP A 315 -5.87 11.35 -9.96
C ASP A 315 -7.11 12.13 -10.42
N PRO A 316 -7.89 12.74 -9.49
CA PRO A 316 -9.09 13.47 -9.85
C PRO A 316 -8.82 14.80 -10.56
N GLU A 317 -7.58 15.28 -10.58
CA GLU A 317 -7.17 16.56 -11.19
C GLU A 317 -6.22 16.37 -12.38
N ASP A 318 -6.20 15.16 -12.93
CA ASP A 318 -5.38 14.83 -14.09
C ASP A 318 -5.70 15.72 -15.31
N ARG A 319 -4.66 16.17 -16.00
CA ARG A 319 -4.81 17.06 -17.17
C ARG A 319 -5.53 16.39 -18.33
N VAL A 320 -5.54 15.06 -18.40
CA VAL A 320 -6.24 14.29 -19.44
C VAL A 320 -7.74 14.62 -19.51
N PHE A 321 -8.36 15.10 -18.44
CA PHE A 321 -9.76 15.51 -18.46
C PHE A 321 -10.04 16.73 -19.35
N GLN A 322 -9.03 17.57 -19.59
CA GLN A 322 -9.11 18.70 -20.51
C GLN A 322 -8.97 18.26 -21.97
N MET A 323 -8.53 17.02 -22.20
CA MET A 323 -8.31 16.41 -23.51
C MET A 323 -9.49 15.54 -23.95
N ALA A 324 -10.57 15.52 -23.17
CA ALA A 324 -11.75 14.69 -23.44
C ALA A 324 -12.36 15.02 -24.81
N SER A 325 -12.64 13.99 -25.59
CA SER A 325 -13.32 14.07 -26.89
C SER A 325 -14.18 12.83 -27.12
N ASP A 326 -14.90 12.76 -28.23
CA ASP A 326 -15.73 11.59 -28.55
C ASP A 326 -14.93 10.28 -28.66
N ARG A 327 -13.65 10.40 -29.07
CA ARG A 327 -12.68 9.29 -29.22
C ARG A 327 -11.65 9.19 -28.07
N PHE A 328 -11.60 10.14 -27.15
CA PHE A 328 -10.72 10.09 -25.97
C PHE A 328 -11.54 10.32 -24.69
N ARG A 329 -11.81 9.23 -23.96
CA ARG A 329 -12.72 9.20 -22.81
C ARG A 329 -11.93 8.98 -21.51
N PRO A 330 -11.60 10.05 -20.77
CA PRO A 330 -10.91 9.94 -19.48
C PRO A 330 -11.88 9.65 -18.33
N PHE A 331 -11.49 8.82 -17.36
CA PHE A 331 -12.30 8.41 -16.20
C PHE A 331 -11.49 8.52 -14.90
N TYR A 332 -12.05 9.17 -13.87
CA TYR A 332 -11.46 9.17 -12.53
C TYR A 332 -11.96 8.00 -11.69
N ILE A 333 -11.03 7.16 -11.20
CA ILE A 333 -11.31 6.01 -10.34
C ILE A 333 -10.31 6.00 -9.18
N GLY A 334 -10.80 6.21 -7.96
CA GLY A 334 -9.96 6.21 -6.77
C GLY A 334 -9.44 4.81 -6.42
N GLU A 335 -8.32 4.76 -5.69
CA GLU A 335 -7.60 3.52 -5.32
C GLU A 335 -8.52 2.44 -4.71
N HIS A 336 -9.49 2.84 -3.88
CA HIS A 336 -10.44 1.91 -3.25
C HIS A 336 -11.35 1.16 -4.24
N LYS A 337 -11.70 1.78 -5.37
CA LYS A 337 -12.54 1.15 -6.39
C LYS A 337 -11.74 0.59 -7.56
N LEU A 338 -10.48 1.01 -7.71
CA LEU A 338 -9.61 0.60 -8.80
C LEU A 338 -9.50 -0.93 -8.89
N ILE A 339 -9.27 -1.61 -7.76
CA ILE A 339 -9.16 -3.08 -7.72
C ILE A 339 -10.41 -3.73 -8.32
N VAL A 340 -11.59 -3.32 -7.87
CA VAL A 340 -12.87 -3.85 -8.33
C VAL A 340 -13.13 -3.52 -9.80
N LEU A 341 -12.70 -2.33 -10.24
CA LEU A 341 -12.80 -1.94 -11.64
C LEU A 341 -11.91 -2.83 -12.50
N MET A 342 -10.63 -2.97 -12.16
CA MET A 342 -9.67 -3.79 -12.91
C MET A 342 -10.11 -5.25 -13.04
N MET A 343 -10.66 -5.84 -11.97
CA MET A 343 -11.26 -7.18 -11.98
C MET A 343 -12.50 -7.30 -12.87
N LYS A 344 -13.11 -6.19 -13.30
CA LYS A 344 -14.31 -6.14 -14.13
C LYS A 344 -14.07 -5.52 -15.51
N VAL A 345 -12.85 -5.14 -15.84
CA VAL A 345 -12.53 -4.55 -17.14
C VAL A 345 -12.93 -5.53 -18.25
N GLU A 346 -13.73 -5.06 -19.20
CA GLU A 346 -14.15 -5.84 -20.38
C GLU A 346 -13.28 -5.52 -21.61
N ALA A 347 -12.29 -4.63 -21.46
CA ALA A 347 -11.39 -4.23 -22.53
C ALA A 347 -10.59 -5.41 -23.09
N ASP A 348 -10.49 -5.50 -24.42
CA ASP A 348 -9.63 -6.48 -25.10
C ASP A 348 -8.14 -6.21 -24.83
N ILE A 349 -7.74 -4.93 -24.89
CA ILE A 349 -6.37 -4.49 -24.64
C ILE A 349 -6.34 -3.55 -23.43
N VAL A 350 -5.48 -3.86 -22.46
CA VAL A 350 -5.23 -3.00 -21.30
C VAL A 350 -3.77 -2.58 -21.30
N VAL A 351 -3.51 -1.31 -21.56
CA VAL A 351 -2.18 -0.71 -21.58
C VAL A 351 -1.93 0.01 -20.26
N MET A 352 -0.82 -0.28 -19.60
CA MET A 352 -0.46 0.38 -18.35
C MET A 352 1.05 0.58 -18.23
N THR A 353 1.43 1.54 -17.40
CA THR A 353 2.82 1.77 -17.05
C THR A 353 3.16 1.38 -15.62
N THR A 354 2.13 1.02 -14.84
CA THR A 354 2.26 0.50 -13.48
C THR A 354 2.61 -0.99 -13.57
N PRO A 355 3.71 -1.44 -12.95
CA PRO A 355 4.10 -2.85 -12.93
C PRO A 355 3.25 -3.63 -11.90
N ASP A 356 3.65 -4.86 -11.56
CA ASP A 356 3.09 -5.67 -10.48
C ASP A 356 1.62 -6.06 -10.67
N LEU A 357 1.23 -6.30 -11.92
CA LEU A 357 -0.04 -6.93 -12.27
C LEU A 357 -0.13 -8.30 -11.55
N GLU A 358 -1.26 -8.58 -10.91
CA GLU A 358 -1.53 -9.76 -10.06
C GLU A 358 -0.72 -9.88 -8.76
N ASN A 359 0.40 -9.17 -8.58
CA ASN A 359 1.22 -9.26 -7.36
C ASN A 359 0.56 -8.55 -6.17
N PHE A 360 0.02 -7.35 -6.38
CA PHE A 360 -0.56 -6.52 -5.32
C PHE A 360 -2.03 -6.16 -5.57
N HIS A 361 -2.34 -4.87 -5.73
CA HIS A 361 -3.70 -4.36 -5.77
C HIS A 361 -4.30 -4.34 -7.19
N ILE A 362 -3.47 -4.27 -8.23
CA ILE A 362 -3.94 -4.35 -9.63
C ILE A 362 -4.11 -5.82 -10.02
N LYS A 363 -5.33 -6.20 -10.37
CA LYS A 363 -5.68 -7.56 -10.77
C LYS A 363 -6.11 -7.63 -12.22
N ARG A 364 -5.85 -8.76 -12.88
CA ARG A 364 -6.40 -9.09 -14.19
C ARG A 364 -7.93 -9.21 -14.12
N SER A 365 -8.57 -9.00 -15.24
CA SER A 365 -10.02 -9.12 -15.34
C SER A 365 -10.49 -10.53 -14.96
N LEU A 366 -11.60 -10.58 -14.23
CA LEU A 366 -12.34 -11.79 -13.94
C LEU A 366 -13.43 -12.07 -14.97
N VAL A 367 -13.80 -11.05 -15.77
CA VAL A 367 -14.89 -11.12 -16.74
C VAL A 367 -14.36 -11.42 -18.14
N ARG A 368 -13.32 -10.69 -18.58
CA ARG A 368 -12.64 -10.89 -19.86
C ARG A 368 -11.31 -11.63 -19.61
N LYS A 369 -11.27 -12.94 -19.89
CA LYS A 369 -10.12 -13.80 -19.52
C LYS A 369 -9.03 -13.90 -20.58
N ASP A 370 -9.38 -13.53 -21.79
CA ASP A 370 -8.58 -13.56 -23.01
C ASP A 370 -8.02 -12.18 -23.38
N ASN A 371 -8.16 -11.21 -22.48
CA ASN A 371 -7.62 -9.87 -22.68
C ASN A 371 -6.08 -9.85 -22.61
N GLU A 372 -5.51 -8.86 -23.28
CA GLU A 372 -4.08 -8.64 -23.35
C GLU A 372 -3.67 -7.44 -22.49
N TYR A 373 -2.73 -7.66 -21.58
CA TYR A 373 -2.12 -6.62 -20.76
C TYR A 373 -0.74 -6.26 -21.32
N ILE A 374 -0.59 -4.99 -21.69
CA ILE A 374 0.61 -4.41 -22.26
C ILE A 374 1.28 -3.50 -21.22
N TYR A 375 2.54 -3.79 -20.89
CA TYR A 375 3.39 -2.92 -20.09
C TYR A 375 4.15 -1.94 -20.97
N VAL A 376 4.03 -0.64 -20.69
CA VAL A 376 4.80 0.45 -21.31
C VAL A 376 5.76 1.07 -20.29
N PRO A 377 7.08 1.00 -20.51
CA PRO A 377 8.07 1.54 -19.58
C PRO A 377 7.97 3.06 -19.34
N HIS A 378 8.28 3.51 -18.12
CA HIS A 378 8.46 4.93 -17.80
C HIS A 378 9.80 5.48 -18.28
N ASP A 379 10.81 4.63 -18.33
CA ASP A 379 12.19 4.97 -18.63
C ASP A 379 12.86 3.82 -19.39
N VAL A 380 14.16 3.96 -19.63
CA VAL A 380 14.97 2.99 -20.37
C VAL A 380 15.76 2.06 -19.44
N ASN A 381 15.45 2.05 -18.14
CA ASN A 381 16.22 1.31 -17.16
C ASN A 381 16.00 -0.21 -17.28
N SER A 382 16.81 -0.96 -16.57
CA SER A 382 16.74 -2.41 -16.50
C SER A 382 15.44 -2.87 -15.84
N PRO A 383 14.61 -3.68 -16.53
CA PRO A 383 13.43 -4.28 -15.93
C PRO A 383 13.77 -5.30 -14.83
N ASN A 384 15.02 -5.78 -14.78
CA ASN A 384 15.45 -6.78 -13.81
C ASN A 384 16.09 -6.16 -12.55
N LEU A 385 16.71 -4.98 -12.64
CA LEU A 385 17.32 -4.29 -11.49
C LEU A 385 16.34 -3.35 -10.77
N THR A 386 15.52 -2.62 -11.54
CA THR A 386 14.76 -1.46 -11.04
C THR A 386 13.33 -1.79 -10.63
N PHE A 387 12.87 -3.03 -10.84
CA PHE A 387 11.59 -3.54 -10.33
C PHE A 387 11.78 -4.63 -9.30
N HIS A 388 10.69 -4.99 -8.61
CA HIS A 388 10.62 -6.25 -7.86
C HIS A 388 10.79 -7.44 -8.82
N LYS A 389 11.30 -8.57 -8.28
CA LYS A 389 11.69 -9.73 -9.07
C LYS A 389 10.61 -10.13 -10.08
N ASP A 390 9.38 -10.28 -9.64
CA ASP A 390 8.22 -10.80 -10.38
C ASP A 390 7.30 -9.71 -10.98
N ALA A 391 7.74 -8.45 -11.01
CA ALA A 391 6.87 -7.32 -11.31
C ALA A 391 6.26 -7.32 -12.74
N LEU A 392 6.92 -7.96 -13.70
CA LEU A 392 6.46 -8.02 -15.10
C LEU A 392 5.96 -9.40 -15.51
N ASP A 393 5.98 -10.39 -14.61
CA ASP A 393 5.74 -11.81 -14.95
C ASP A 393 4.29 -12.09 -15.36
N HIS A 394 3.34 -11.22 -14.98
CA HIS A 394 1.91 -11.38 -15.27
C HIS A 394 1.40 -10.59 -16.48
N PHE A 395 2.28 -9.87 -17.19
CA PHE A 395 1.95 -9.21 -18.46
C PHE A 395 2.06 -10.18 -19.63
N ASP A 396 1.23 -9.95 -20.66
CA ASP A 396 1.28 -10.71 -21.92
C ASP A 396 2.30 -10.09 -22.87
N THR A 397 2.36 -8.75 -22.86
CA THR A 397 3.18 -7.96 -23.77
C THR A 397 3.98 -6.93 -23.00
N ILE A 398 5.25 -6.77 -23.36
CA ILE A 398 6.16 -5.80 -22.77
C ILE A 398 6.79 -4.99 -23.88
N PHE A 399 6.61 -3.67 -23.85
CA PHE A 399 7.36 -2.78 -24.72
C PHE A 399 8.77 -2.64 -24.14
N SER A 400 9.78 -2.92 -24.97
CA SER A 400 11.18 -2.85 -24.59
C SER A 400 11.82 -1.61 -25.20
N SER A 401 12.53 -0.84 -24.37
CA SER A 401 13.23 0.35 -24.83
C SER A 401 14.50 0.04 -25.61
N GLY A 402 15.14 -1.10 -25.35
CA GLY A 402 16.46 -1.41 -25.90
C GLY A 402 16.82 -2.88 -25.83
N TYR A 403 17.90 -3.25 -26.51
CA TYR A 403 18.29 -4.66 -26.62
C TYR A 403 18.68 -5.29 -25.29
N LEU A 404 19.36 -4.56 -24.39
CA LEU A 404 19.68 -5.09 -23.07
C LEU A 404 18.44 -5.42 -22.25
N CYS A 405 17.43 -4.53 -22.24
CA CYS A 405 16.16 -4.79 -21.57
C CYS A 405 15.47 -6.03 -22.17
N THR A 406 15.51 -6.18 -23.50
CA THR A 406 14.98 -7.37 -24.19
C THR A 406 15.72 -8.65 -23.78
N GLU A 407 17.05 -8.63 -23.72
CA GLU A 407 17.86 -9.76 -23.32
C GLU A 407 17.59 -10.17 -21.86
N GLU A 408 17.48 -9.20 -20.94
CA GLU A 408 17.11 -9.48 -19.55
C GLU A 408 15.75 -10.15 -19.43
N LEU A 409 14.74 -9.64 -20.14
CA LEU A 409 13.40 -10.22 -20.15
C LEU A 409 13.40 -11.64 -20.72
N ARG A 410 14.08 -11.88 -21.85
CA ARG A 410 14.20 -13.23 -22.46
C ARG A 410 14.96 -14.20 -21.56
N LYS A 411 16.05 -13.74 -20.93
CA LYS A 411 16.84 -14.57 -20.02
C LYS A 411 16.05 -14.95 -18.78
N ARG A 412 15.22 -14.03 -18.29
CA ARG A 412 14.30 -14.29 -17.19
C ARG A 412 13.25 -15.35 -17.57
N GLU A 413 12.64 -15.23 -18.75
CA GLU A 413 11.69 -16.24 -19.25
C GLU A 413 12.31 -17.64 -19.29
N GLU A 414 13.55 -17.76 -19.79
CA GLU A 414 14.30 -19.01 -19.85
C GLU A 414 14.61 -19.56 -18.46
N MET A 415 15.19 -18.74 -17.59
CA MET A 415 15.70 -19.14 -16.28
C MET A 415 14.60 -19.59 -15.31
N TYR A 416 13.47 -18.90 -15.33
CA TYR A 416 12.35 -19.16 -14.41
C TYR A 416 11.21 -19.95 -15.06
N HIS A 417 11.40 -20.42 -16.29
CA HIS A 417 10.39 -21.16 -17.06
C HIS A 417 9.05 -20.42 -17.15
N LEU A 418 9.11 -19.11 -17.36
CA LEU A 418 7.91 -18.26 -17.46
C LEU A 418 7.24 -18.42 -18.83
N PRO A 419 5.93 -18.13 -18.94
CA PRO A 419 5.26 -18.03 -20.23
C PRO A 419 5.96 -17.01 -21.13
N LYS A 420 6.16 -17.36 -22.40
CA LYS A 420 6.73 -16.45 -23.39
C LYS A 420 5.81 -15.26 -23.62
N LYS A 421 6.37 -14.06 -23.49
CA LYS A 421 5.71 -12.78 -23.71
C LYS A 421 5.99 -12.24 -25.10
N ASN A 422 5.10 -11.36 -25.56
CA ASN A 422 5.34 -10.52 -26.73
C ASN A 422 6.23 -9.35 -26.30
N ILE A 423 7.53 -9.44 -26.60
CA ILE A 423 8.47 -8.36 -26.29
C ILE A 423 8.64 -7.52 -27.55
N ILE A 424 8.15 -6.28 -27.51
CA ILE A 424 8.10 -5.39 -28.67
C ILE A 424 9.33 -4.48 -28.64
N PRO A 425 10.19 -4.50 -29.67
CA PRO A 425 11.26 -3.53 -29.79
C PRO A 425 10.62 -2.17 -30.06
N TRP A 426 10.45 -1.36 -29.02
CA TRP A 426 9.61 -0.16 -29.05
C TRP A 426 10.45 1.12 -29.06
N GLY A 427 11.33 1.30 -28.06
CA GLY A 427 12.08 2.54 -27.85
C GLY A 427 11.59 3.34 -26.64
N SER A 428 11.51 4.67 -26.77
CA SER A 428 10.99 5.54 -25.71
C SER A 428 10.33 6.80 -26.28
N GLY A 429 9.01 6.92 -26.11
CA GLY A 429 8.28 8.13 -26.49
C GLY A 429 8.74 9.37 -25.73
N VAL A 430 9.20 9.21 -24.49
CA VAL A 430 9.75 10.31 -23.68
C VAL A 430 11.02 10.87 -24.32
N ILE A 431 11.95 10.00 -24.72
CA ILE A 431 13.19 10.43 -25.39
C ILE A 431 12.87 11.09 -26.73
N ASP A 432 11.96 10.53 -27.52
CA ASP A 432 11.54 11.12 -28.80
C ASP A 432 10.97 12.53 -28.62
N ASN A 433 10.08 12.71 -27.63
CA ASN A 433 9.50 14.01 -27.31
C ASN A 433 10.57 14.99 -26.81
N MET A 434 11.54 14.51 -26.03
CA MET A 434 12.66 15.33 -25.54
C MET A 434 13.59 15.76 -26.68
N ILE A 435 13.92 14.87 -27.62
CA ILE A 435 14.69 15.20 -28.82
C ILE A 435 13.97 16.29 -29.61
N GLN A 436 12.69 16.08 -29.92
CA GLN A 436 11.92 17.04 -30.69
C GLN A 436 11.79 18.40 -29.99
N SER A 437 11.61 18.39 -28.66
CA SER A 437 11.55 19.62 -27.85
C SER A 437 12.89 20.36 -27.86
N TYR A 438 14.01 19.64 -27.71
CA TYR A 438 15.35 20.21 -27.71
C TYR A 438 15.73 20.79 -29.07
N GLU A 439 15.33 20.14 -30.16
CA GLU A 439 15.58 20.63 -31.54
C GLU A 439 14.80 21.91 -31.85
N LYS A 440 13.56 22.03 -31.33
CA LYS A 440 12.70 23.21 -31.51
C LYS A 440 13.02 24.37 -30.58
N MET A 441 13.74 24.12 -29.48
CA MET A 441 14.04 25.12 -28.46
C MET A 441 15.01 26.19 -28.96
N GLU A 442 14.70 27.46 -28.72
CA GLU A 442 15.67 28.55 -28.86
C GLU A 442 16.76 28.42 -27.80
N LYS A 443 18.01 28.20 -28.23
CA LYS A 443 19.15 28.01 -27.34
C LYS A 443 19.68 29.36 -26.85
N ARG A 444 19.75 29.57 -25.54
CA ARG A 444 20.35 30.78 -24.97
C ARG A 444 21.83 30.89 -25.34
N ASN A 445 22.28 32.12 -25.59
CA ASN A 445 23.71 32.41 -25.69
C ASN A 445 24.28 32.52 -24.27
N LYS A 446 24.97 31.47 -23.82
CA LYS A 446 25.46 31.34 -22.44
C LYS A 446 26.87 31.87 -22.31
N THR A 447 27.11 32.70 -21.30
CA THR A 447 28.44 33.24 -20.97
C THR A 447 29.28 32.27 -20.14
N ALA A 448 28.63 31.35 -19.43
CA ALA A 448 29.23 30.32 -18.58
C ALA A 448 28.60 28.95 -18.87
N LYS A 449 29.33 27.88 -18.58
CA LYS A 449 28.82 26.50 -18.70
C LYS A 449 27.85 26.19 -17.56
N GLU A 450 26.72 25.56 -17.88
CA GLU A 450 25.69 25.18 -16.88
C GLU A 450 25.87 23.71 -16.46
N ILE A 451 25.92 23.46 -15.15
CA ILE A 451 25.96 22.12 -14.55
C ILE A 451 24.65 21.89 -13.80
N LEU A 452 23.91 20.86 -14.19
CA LEU A 452 22.69 20.46 -13.49
C LEU A 452 22.99 19.28 -12.56
N ILE A 453 22.78 19.45 -11.26
CA ILE A 453 22.83 18.37 -10.28
C ILE A 453 21.40 17.84 -10.09
N ALA A 454 21.12 16.65 -10.63
CA ALA A 454 19.79 16.04 -10.70
C ALA A 454 19.76 14.65 -10.02
N PRO A 455 19.66 14.59 -8.68
CA PRO A 455 19.78 13.36 -7.90
C PRO A 455 18.50 12.50 -7.93
N SER A 456 18.67 11.18 -7.83
CA SER A 456 17.55 10.22 -7.74
C SER A 456 16.80 10.31 -6.41
N TRP A 457 15.59 9.75 -6.38
CA TRP A 457 14.85 9.52 -5.14
C TRP A 457 15.17 8.14 -4.58
N GLN A 458 16.13 8.11 -3.66
CA GLN A 458 16.48 6.92 -2.89
C GLN A 458 17.15 7.32 -1.58
N LYS A 459 17.30 6.34 -0.69
CA LYS A 459 18.11 6.50 0.52
C LYS A 459 19.58 6.73 0.12
N ASP A 460 20.26 7.63 0.85
CA ASP A 460 21.69 7.88 0.69
C ASP A 460 22.07 8.38 -0.73
N ASN A 461 21.14 9.06 -1.43
CA ASN A 461 21.37 9.79 -2.69
C ASN A 461 22.35 10.98 -2.53
N ILE A 462 22.69 11.67 -3.61
CA ILE A 462 23.63 12.81 -3.58
C ILE A 462 23.24 13.88 -2.54
N LEU A 463 21.96 14.28 -2.47
CA LEU A 463 21.51 15.32 -1.52
C LEU A 463 21.71 14.89 -0.08
N SER A 464 21.58 13.58 0.17
CA SER A 464 21.74 13.02 1.51
C SER A 464 23.19 12.74 1.89
N SER A 465 24.03 12.41 0.91
CA SER A 465 25.35 11.84 1.13
C SER A 465 26.52 12.81 0.88
N CYS A 466 26.47 13.66 -0.15
CA CYS A 466 27.68 14.39 -0.59
C CYS A 466 27.43 15.72 -1.34
N ILE A 467 26.21 16.26 -1.36
CA ILE A 467 25.90 17.48 -2.12
C ILE A 467 26.80 18.67 -1.76
N GLU A 468 27.12 18.85 -0.48
CA GLU A 468 27.95 19.96 -0.02
C GLU A 468 29.38 19.84 -0.58
N GLU A 469 29.97 18.64 -0.57
CA GLU A 469 31.31 18.41 -1.12
C GLU A 469 31.36 18.64 -2.63
N ILE A 470 30.28 18.30 -3.35
CA ILE A 470 30.14 18.58 -4.79
C ILE A 470 30.08 20.08 -5.03
N LEU A 471 29.25 20.81 -4.28
CA LEU A 471 29.11 22.26 -4.41
C LEU A 471 30.43 22.96 -4.07
N ASP A 472 31.08 22.59 -2.95
CA ASP A 472 32.37 23.15 -2.52
C ASP A 472 33.48 22.91 -3.55
N SER A 473 33.46 21.76 -4.24
CA SER A 473 34.45 21.44 -5.26
C SER A 473 34.27 22.21 -6.57
N LEU A 474 33.03 22.58 -6.91
CA LEU A 474 32.72 23.31 -8.15
C LEU A 474 32.63 24.83 -7.96
N ASP A 475 32.55 25.31 -6.72
CA ASP A 475 32.41 26.72 -6.41
C ASP A 475 33.61 27.54 -6.93
N GLY A 476 33.31 28.72 -7.50
CA GLY A 476 34.32 29.65 -8.00
C GLY A 476 35.01 29.25 -9.32
N LEU A 477 34.64 28.12 -9.95
CA LEU A 477 35.23 27.66 -11.22
C LEU A 477 34.57 28.26 -12.48
N GLY A 478 33.62 29.19 -12.32
CA GLY A 478 32.95 29.86 -13.44
C GLY A 478 31.83 29.04 -14.09
N TYR A 479 31.27 28.07 -13.36
CA TYR A 479 30.08 27.34 -13.76
C TYR A 479 28.82 27.96 -13.16
N ASN A 480 27.71 27.88 -13.90
CA ASN A 480 26.38 28.11 -13.34
C ASN A 480 25.84 26.76 -12.85
N ILE A 481 25.65 26.62 -11.54
CA ILE A 481 25.26 25.35 -10.91
C ILE A 481 23.78 25.37 -10.55
N ILE A 482 23.03 24.40 -11.04
CA ILE A 482 21.61 24.25 -10.75
C ILE A 482 21.42 22.94 -9.98
N VAL A 483 20.97 23.02 -8.73
CA VAL A 483 20.55 21.85 -7.96
C VAL A 483 19.06 21.66 -8.19
N ARG A 484 18.67 20.54 -8.82
CA ARG A 484 17.28 20.20 -9.13
C ARG A 484 16.90 18.87 -8.45
N PRO A 485 16.48 18.89 -7.17
CA PRO A 485 16.08 17.70 -6.42
C PRO A 485 14.92 16.95 -7.07
N HIS A 486 14.78 15.66 -6.78
CA HIS A 486 13.56 14.93 -7.14
C HIS A 486 12.31 15.54 -6.45
N PRO A 487 11.13 15.62 -7.10
CA PRO A 487 9.93 16.22 -6.51
C PRO A 487 9.52 15.63 -5.16
N GLN A 488 9.72 14.32 -4.97
CA GLN A 488 9.46 13.67 -3.67
C GLN A 488 10.44 14.14 -2.59
N PHE A 489 11.70 14.40 -2.94
CA PHE A 489 12.66 14.97 -1.99
C PHE A 489 12.23 16.38 -1.57
N VAL A 490 11.76 17.21 -2.51
CA VAL A 490 11.22 18.55 -2.18
C VAL A 490 10.05 18.46 -1.21
N ARG A 491 9.16 17.49 -1.40
CA ARG A 491 7.98 17.30 -0.54
C ARG A 491 8.34 16.82 0.87
N HIS A 492 9.31 15.91 0.98
CA HIS A 492 9.62 15.23 2.25
C HIS A 492 10.77 15.88 3.03
N GLU A 493 11.69 16.58 2.38
CA GLU A 493 12.94 17.09 2.95
C GLU A 493 13.11 18.61 2.73
N ALA A 494 12.00 19.35 2.67
CA ALA A 494 12.00 20.79 2.41
C ALA A 494 12.90 21.60 3.37
N GLY A 495 12.95 21.21 4.65
CA GLY A 495 13.80 21.87 5.64
C GLY A 495 15.30 21.72 5.35
N ARG A 496 15.73 20.56 4.85
CA ARG A 496 17.12 20.31 4.47
C ARG A 496 17.51 21.12 3.23
N LEU A 497 16.61 21.22 2.27
CA LEU A 497 16.79 22.05 1.07
C LEU A 497 16.93 23.53 1.43
N GLU A 498 16.16 24.02 2.39
CA GLU A 498 16.26 25.39 2.87
C GLU A 498 17.58 25.66 3.60
N GLN A 499 18.07 24.71 4.41
CA GLN A 499 19.39 24.79 5.02
C GLN A 499 20.51 24.89 3.96
N LEU A 500 20.42 24.08 2.91
CA LEU A 500 21.36 24.11 1.80
C LEU A 500 21.32 25.48 1.08
N ARG A 501 20.12 25.97 0.78
CA ARG A 501 19.89 27.29 0.16
C ARG A 501 20.56 28.42 0.96
N GLN A 502 20.36 28.41 2.29
CA GLN A 502 20.94 29.42 3.18
C GLN A 502 22.46 29.30 3.29
N LYS A 503 22.99 28.08 3.46
CA LYS A 503 24.43 27.82 3.60
C LYS A 503 25.23 28.35 2.41
N TYR A 504 24.74 28.11 1.19
CA TYR A 504 25.38 28.55 -0.05
C TYR A 504 24.90 29.91 -0.56
N GLN A 505 24.03 30.59 0.19
CA GLN A 505 23.52 31.93 -0.12
C GLN A 505 22.92 32.02 -1.53
N MET A 506 22.24 30.96 -1.98
CA MET A 506 21.81 30.78 -3.36
C MET A 506 20.85 31.89 -3.83
N ASP A 507 20.07 32.50 -2.94
CA ASP A 507 19.16 33.61 -3.30
C ASP A 507 19.89 34.92 -3.65
N SER A 508 21.16 35.05 -3.28
CA SER A 508 21.99 36.25 -3.52
C SER A 508 23.05 36.06 -4.61
N ARG A 509 23.13 34.85 -5.17
CA ARG A 509 24.11 34.45 -6.19
C ARG A 509 23.45 34.42 -7.56
N SER A 510 24.24 34.71 -8.60
CA SER A 510 23.79 34.59 -10.00
C SER A 510 24.27 33.30 -10.68
N ASP A 511 25.16 32.56 -10.03
CA ASP A 511 25.87 31.39 -10.55
C ASP A 511 25.47 30.09 -9.83
N MET A 512 24.51 30.14 -8.90
CA MET A 512 24.02 28.96 -8.19
C MET A 512 22.52 29.06 -7.88
N GLU A 513 21.75 28.03 -8.22
CA GLU A 513 20.29 27.98 -8.04
C GLU A 513 19.83 26.66 -7.41
N LEU A 514 18.86 26.73 -6.49
CA LEU A 514 18.09 25.57 -6.05
C LEU A 514 16.69 25.56 -6.68
N GLN A 515 16.50 24.71 -7.67
CA GLN A 515 15.28 24.60 -8.44
C GLN A 515 14.30 23.60 -7.83
N THR A 516 13.22 24.10 -7.22
CA THR A 516 12.14 23.30 -6.63
C THR A 516 10.84 23.32 -7.45
N ASP A 517 10.80 24.08 -8.54
CA ASP A 517 9.72 24.05 -9.53
C ASP A 517 10.09 23.18 -10.73
N PHE A 518 9.19 22.27 -11.10
CA PHE A 518 9.37 21.28 -12.17
C PHE A 518 8.41 21.51 -13.34
N SER A 519 7.76 22.67 -13.39
CA SER A 519 6.84 23.05 -14.46
C SER A 519 7.51 23.16 -15.84
N SER A 520 8.83 23.38 -15.87
CA SER A 520 9.65 23.49 -17.08
C SER A 520 10.88 22.56 -17.03
N ASN A 521 11.28 22.08 -18.20
CA ASN A 521 12.47 21.25 -18.42
C ASN A 521 13.61 22.01 -19.13
N ASN A 522 13.49 23.31 -19.34
CA ASN A 522 14.50 24.10 -20.07
C ASN A 522 15.89 23.99 -19.45
N THR A 523 15.99 24.02 -18.11
CA THR A 523 17.26 23.88 -17.39
C THR A 523 17.90 22.51 -17.62
N VAL A 524 17.09 21.46 -17.82
CA VAL A 524 17.58 20.12 -18.18
C VAL A 524 18.17 20.14 -19.58
N TYR A 525 17.47 20.69 -20.57
CA TYR A 525 17.95 20.72 -21.96
C TYR A 525 19.18 21.60 -22.15
N GLU A 526 19.23 22.73 -21.45
CA GLU A 526 20.29 23.72 -21.62
C GLU A 526 21.57 23.35 -20.89
N ALA A 527 21.52 22.59 -19.79
CA ALA A 527 22.70 22.13 -19.07
C ALA A 527 23.78 21.59 -20.03
N ASP A 528 25.04 21.94 -19.81
CA ASP A 528 26.19 21.42 -20.55
C ASP A 528 26.66 20.07 -20.00
N LEU A 529 26.35 19.80 -18.73
CA LEU A 529 26.62 18.54 -18.04
C LEU A 529 25.55 18.28 -16.98
N VAL A 530 25.11 17.03 -16.86
CA VAL A 530 24.28 16.57 -15.73
C VAL A 530 25.15 15.77 -14.76
N ILE A 531 25.14 16.15 -13.49
CA ILE A 531 25.67 15.35 -12.38
C ILE A 531 24.50 14.62 -11.71
N THR A 532 24.56 13.29 -11.63
CA THR A 532 23.53 12.48 -10.99
C THR A 532 24.12 11.26 -10.29
N ASP A 533 23.28 10.47 -9.65
CA ASP A 533 23.63 9.16 -9.09
C ASP A 533 23.02 8.02 -9.91
N TRP A 534 21.86 7.50 -9.51
CA TRP A 534 21.18 6.33 -10.12
C TRP A 534 19.83 6.74 -10.72
N SER A 535 19.78 7.95 -11.30
CA SER A 535 18.57 8.50 -11.93
C SER A 535 18.58 8.25 -13.44
N SER A 536 17.42 7.83 -13.98
CA SER A 536 17.22 7.67 -15.43
C SER A 536 17.37 8.98 -16.21
N ILE A 537 17.29 10.13 -15.52
CA ILE A 537 17.41 11.46 -16.14
C ILE A 537 18.72 11.61 -16.93
N ALA A 538 19.80 10.94 -16.54
CA ALA A 538 21.05 10.97 -17.30
C ALA A 538 20.89 10.35 -18.68
N PHE A 539 20.18 9.23 -18.80
CA PHE A 539 19.94 8.56 -20.08
C PHE A 539 19.03 9.42 -20.95
N GLU A 540 17.91 9.88 -20.40
CA GLU A 540 16.98 10.79 -21.08
C GLU A 540 17.68 12.07 -21.56
N TYR A 541 18.48 12.70 -20.70
CA TYR A 541 19.25 13.90 -21.01
C TYR A 541 20.30 13.66 -22.09
N SER A 542 21.16 12.65 -21.92
CA SER A 542 22.27 12.40 -22.85
C SER A 542 21.75 11.96 -24.22
N PHE A 543 20.71 11.13 -24.27
CA PHE A 543 20.12 10.70 -25.53
C PHE A 543 19.28 11.79 -26.21
N ALA A 544 18.66 12.71 -25.46
CA ALA A 544 17.94 13.82 -26.06
C ALA A 544 18.87 14.94 -26.55
N THR A 545 19.84 15.33 -25.71
CA THR A 545 20.65 16.53 -25.93
C THR A 545 22.00 16.27 -26.59
N LEU A 546 22.43 15.01 -26.63
CA LEU A 546 23.76 14.57 -27.09
C LEU A 546 24.90 15.25 -26.32
N LYS A 547 24.75 15.28 -24.99
CA LYS A 547 25.71 15.82 -24.01
C LYS A 547 26.02 14.78 -22.92
N PRO A 548 27.22 14.81 -22.32
CA PRO A 548 27.65 13.81 -21.34
C PRO A 548 26.94 13.94 -20.00
N ALA A 549 26.97 12.86 -19.23
CA ALA A 549 26.61 12.85 -17.80
C ALA A 549 27.81 12.50 -16.92
N LEU A 550 27.80 12.95 -15.68
CA LEU A 550 28.73 12.57 -14.63
C LEU A 550 27.96 11.87 -13.52
N PHE A 551 28.42 10.70 -13.12
CA PHE A 551 27.76 9.89 -12.13
C PHE A 551 28.55 9.86 -10.83
N ILE A 552 27.85 9.99 -9.70
CA ILE A 552 28.40 9.78 -8.37
C ILE A 552 27.98 8.39 -7.90
N ASN A 553 28.94 7.58 -7.46
CA ASN A 553 28.71 6.23 -6.95
C ASN A 553 28.21 6.27 -5.50
N THR A 554 26.99 6.79 -5.32
CA THR A 554 26.22 6.57 -4.08
C THR A 554 25.77 5.10 -4.00
N PRO A 555 25.27 4.63 -2.83
CA PRO A 555 24.69 3.29 -2.73
C PRO A 555 23.69 3.02 -3.86
N MET A 556 23.85 1.87 -4.52
CA MET A 556 23.13 1.54 -5.75
C MET A 556 21.62 1.43 -5.53
N LYS A 557 20.84 1.97 -6.48
CA LYS A 557 19.39 1.78 -6.52
C LYS A 557 19.06 0.34 -6.94
N VAL A 558 18.79 -0.53 -5.97
CA VAL A 558 18.47 -1.94 -6.21
C VAL A 558 17.07 -2.23 -5.68
N MET A 559 16.17 -2.65 -6.56
CA MET A 559 14.83 -3.11 -6.19
C MET A 559 14.70 -4.64 -6.20
N ASN A 560 15.51 -5.31 -7.03
CA ASN A 560 15.67 -6.76 -7.05
C ASN A 560 17.10 -7.15 -6.63
N GLU A 561 17.26 -7.70 -5.43
CA GLU A 561 18.57 -8.13 -4.91
C GLU A 561 19.22 -9.24 -5.76
N ASP A 562 18.40 -10.03 -6.46
CA ASP A 562 18.82 -11.17 -7.26
C ASP A 562 19.14 -10.80 -8.72
N TYR A 563 19.20 -9.51 -9.07
CA TYR A 563 19.36 -9.08 -10.46
C TYR A 563 20.59 -9.71 -11.16
N LYS A 564 21.65 -10.03 -10.39
CA LYS A 564 22.88 -10.65 -10.90
C LYS A 564 22.69 -12.10 -11.37
N GLU A 565 21.61 -12.78 -10.97
CA GLU A 565 21.35 -14.18 -11.35
C GLU A 565 21.30 -14.35 -12.87
N LEU A 566 20.78 -13.35 -13.60
CA LEU A 566 20.67 -13.40 -15.06
C LEU A 566 22.03 -13.42 -15.80
N GLY A 567 23.12 -13.02 -15.14
CA GLY A 567 24.44 -12.91 -15.76
C GLY A 567 24.56 -11.82 -16.84
N ILE A 568 23.59 -10.90 -16.90
CA ILE A 568 23.56 -9.75 -17.81
C ILE A 568 23.86 -8.51 -16.97
N THR A 569 24.72 -7.63 -17.47
CA THR A 569 24.96 -6.32 -16.84
C THR A 569 23.77 -5.40 -17.15
N PRO A 570 23.08 -4.86 -16.13
CA PRO A 570 21.97 -3.93 -16.35
C PRO A 570 22.42 -2.70 -17.14
N ILE A 571 21.52 -2.20 -17.99
CA ILE A 571 21.74 -0.96 -18.76
C ILE A 571 22.10 0.23 -17.86
N ASP A 572 21.53 0.28 -16.66
CA ASP A 572 21.79 1.29 -15.62
C ASP A 572 23.26 1.34 -15.18
N VAL A 573 23.96 0.21 -15.27
CA VAL A 573 25.38 0.07 -14.92
C VAL A 573 26.24 0.31 -16.15
N GLU A 574 25.89 -0.35 -17.27
CA GLU A 574 26.68 -0.32 -18.50
C GLU A 574 26.77 1.09 -19.11
N LEU A 575 25.64 1.82 -19.18
CA LEU A 575 25.63 3.13 -19.83
C LEU A 575 26.46 4.19 -19.10
N ARG A 576 26.75 4.03 -17.80
CA ARG A 576 27.46 5.04 -17.01
C ARG A 576 28.85 5.38 -17.57
N SER A 577 29.55 4.39 -18.14
CA SER A 577 30.85 4.58 -18.80
C SER A 577 30.73 4.94 -20.28
N GLU A 578 29.59 4.69 -20.90
CA GLU A 578 29.36 4.95 -22.33
C GLU A 578 28.93 6.40 -22.59
N ILE A 579 28.06 6.94 -21.74
CA ILE A 579 27.55 8.32 -21.85
C ILE A 579 28.24 9.31 -20.91
N GLY A 580 29.22 8.85 -20.15
CA GLY A 580 29.79 9.63 -19.07
C GLY A 580 30.95 8.99 -18.33
N LYS A 581 31.21 9.51 -17.13
CA LYS A 581 32.18 8.97 -16.16
C LYS A 581 31.54 8.83 -14.79
N SER A 582 32.11 7.96 -13.95
CA SER A 582 31.68 7.78 -12.57
C SER A 582 32.79 8.18 -11.59
N ILE A 583 32.42 8.75 -10.45
CA ILE A 583 33.33 9.11 -9.35
C ILE A 583 32.81 8.50 -8.04
N ASP A 584 33.73 7.91 -7.26
CA ASP A 584 33.45 7.38 -5.93
C ASP A 584 33.39 8.48 -4.88
N LEU A 585 32.62 8.25 -3.81
CA LEU A 585 32.39 9.23 -2.73
C LEU A 585 33.69 9.69 -2.04
N ASP A 586 34.71 8.84 -1.99
CA ASP A 586 36.01 9.15 -1.40
C ASP A 586 36.94 9.96 -2.35
N ASN A 587 36.56 10.12 -3.62
CA ASN A 587 37.34 10.80 -4.64
C ASN A 587 36.65 12.05 -5.24
N LEU A 588 35.72 12.66 -4.52
CA LEU A 588 35.01 13.87 -4.97
C LEU A 588 35.94 15.07 -5.24
N LYS A 589 37.17 15.08 -4.73
CA LYS A 589 38.17 16.11 -5.02
C LYS A 589 38.61 16.15 -6.49
N ALA A 590 38.46 15.04 -7.22
CA ALA A 590 38.76 14.97 -8.65
C ALA A 590 37.64 15.55 -9.55
N LEU A 591 36.51 15.95 -8.95
CA LEU A 591 35.32 16.42 -9.67
C LEU A 591 35.63 17.55 -10.69
N PRO A 592 36.42 18.59 -10.37
CA PRO A 592 36.74 19.64 -11.35
C PRO A 592 37.46 19.13 -12.60
N GLU A 593 38.41 18.21 -12.43
CA GLU A 593 39.19 17.63 -13.53
C GLU A 593 38.28 16.78 -14.43
N VAL A 594 37.43 15.94 -13.83
CA VAL A 594 36.50 15.09 -14.57
C VAL A 594 35.43 15.91 -15.30
N VAL A 595 34.91 16.98 -14.68
CA VAL A 595 33.97 17.91 -15.35
C VAL A 595 34.65 18.58 -16.55
N HIS A 596 35.89 19.04 -16.40
CA HIS A 596 36.63 19.65 -17.51
C HIS A 596 36.86 18.65 -18.64
N GLU A 597 37.22 17.41 -18.32
CA GLU A 597 37.42 16.35 -19.30
C GLU A 597 36.12 16.01 -20.05
N LEU A 598 35.00 15.80 -19.34
CA LEU A 598 33.72 15.51 -19.98
C LEU A 598 33.28 16.62 -20.94
N LEU A 599 33.53 17.88 -20.59
CA LEU A 599 33.15 19.04 -21.41
C LEU A 599 34.09 19.32 -22.59
N SER A 600 35.31 18.76 -22.59
CA SER A 600 36.33 19.03 -23.62
C SER A 600 36.72 17.82 -24.47
N SER A 601 36.46 16.61 -23.98
CA SER A 601 36.86 15.36 -24.65
C SER A 601 36.04 15.09 -25.91
N SER A 602 36.71 14.62 -26.95
CA SER A 602 36.06 14.13 -28.17
C SER A 602 35.35 12.78 -27.97
N GLN A 603 35.66 12.04 -26.90
CA GLN A 603 35.02 10.76 -26.58
C GLN A 603 33.52 10.92 -26.34
N PHE A 604 33.11 12.03 -25.72
CA PHE A 604 31.71 12.32 -25.41
C PHE A 604 31.14 13.39 -26.36
N SER A 605 31.65 13.43 -27.59
CA SER A 605 31.10 14.29 -28.64
C SER A 605 29.66 13.91 -28.96
N SER A 606 28.91 14.84 -29.53
CA SER A 606 27.51 14.59 -29.91
C SER A 606 27.35 13.45 -30.91
N ASP A 607 28.31 13.25 -31.81
CA ASP A 607 28.32 12.11 -32.76
C ASP A 607 28.53 10.77 -32.04
N SER A 608 29.43 10.73 -31.06
CA SER A 608 29.69 9.52 -30.26
C SER A 608 28.45 9.15 -29.43
N LEU A 609 27.85 10.13 -28.75
CA LEU A 609 26.64 9.91 -27.95
C LEU A 609 25.42 9.54 -28.82
N LYS A 610 25.36 10.04 -30.06
CA LYS A 610 24.34 9.64 -31.03
C LYS A 610 24.51 8.17 -31.43
N ALA A 611 25.73 7.73 -31.69
CA ALA A 611 26.02 6.32 -32.01
C ALA A 611 25.69 5.40 -30.82
N ILE A 612 25.99 5.81 -29.59
CA ILE A 612 25.58 5.08 -28.38
C ILE A 612 24.04 5.01 -28.29
N ARG A 613 23.34 6.13 -28.45
CA ARG A 613 21.87 6.15 -28.44
C ARG A 613 21.26 5.16 -29.44
N GLU A 614 21.72 5.19 -30.68
CA GLU A 614 21.24 4.31 -31.76
C GLU A 614 21.61 2.83 -31.53
N LYS A 615 22.68 2.56 -30.80
CA LYS A 615 23.07 1.20 -30.38
C LYS A 615 22.13 0.65 -29.29
N TYR A 616 21.81 1.46 -28.27
CA TYR A 616 21.11 0.96 -27.08
C TYR A 616 19.59 1.07 -27.15
N ILE A 617 19.04 2.07 -27.84
CA ILE A 617 17.60 2.36 -27.84
C ILE A 617 16.98 2.04 -29.20
N TYR A 618 15.88 1.29 -29.18
CA TYR A 618 15.12 0.96 -30.39
C TYR A 618 14.34 2.15 -30.93
N ASN A 619 14.13 2.18 -32.26
CA ASN A 619 13.23 3.08 -32.99
C ASN A 619 13.23 4.55 -32.51
N ILE A 620 14.41 5.11 -32.24
CA ILE A 620 14.51 6.53 -31.88
C ILE A 620 13.88 7.40 -32.98
N GLY A 621 12.97 8.27 -32.59
CA GLY A 621 12.15 9.12 -33.46
C GLY A 621 10.96 8.42 -34.11
N ALA A 622 10.76 7.13 -33.85
CA ALA A 622 9.72 6.28 -34.46
C ALA A 622 9.00 5.39 -33.42
N SER A 623 9.12 5.70 -32.13
CA SER A 623 8.45 4.90 -31.07
C SER A 623 6.92 4.99 -31.12
N SER A 624 6.36 6.10 -31.63
CA SER A 624 4.91 6.25 -31.87
C SER A 624 4.41 5.19 -32.84
N GLN A 625 5.07 5.06 -33.99
CA GLN A 625 4.75 4.08 -35.02
C GLN A 625 4.97 2.66 -34.51
N ALA A 626 6.13 2.36 -33.91
CA ALA A 626 6.45 1.01 -33.45
C ALA A 626 5.43 0.48 -32.42
N GLY A 627 5.02 1.31 -31.46
CA GLY A 627 4.01 0.93 -30.46
C GLY A 627 2.59 0.93 -31.01
N GLY A 628 2.27 1.92 -31.86
CA GLY A 628 0.98 2.08 -32.49
C GLY A 628 0.64 0.94 -33.45
N ASP A 629 1.55 0.59 -34.36
CA ASP A 629 1.36 -0.49 -35.33
C ASP A 629 1.10 -1.83 -34.64
N TYR A 630 1.82 -2.13 -33.56
CA TYR A 630 1.56 -3.33 -32.75
C TYR A 630 0.13 -3.31 -32.18
N ILE A 631 -0.28 -2.21 -31.55
CA ILE A 631 -1.63 -2.15 -30.96
C ILE A 631 -2.71 -2.24 -32.04
N ILE A 632 -2.51 -1.65 -33.22
CA ILE A 632 -3.43 -1.77 -34.36
C ILE A 632 -3.56 -3.23 -34.81
N GLU A 633 -2.45 -3.95 -34.93
CA GLU A 633 -2.45 -5.38 -35.23
C GLU A 633 -3.28 -6.18 -34.19
N ARG A 634 -3.10 -5.87 -32.91
CA ARG A 634 -3.84 -6.53 -31.83
C ARG A 634 -5.33 -6.17 -31.81
N LEU A 635 -5.68 -4.93 -32.14
CA LEU A 635 -7.08 -4.51 -32.29
C LEU A 635 -7.78 -5.30 -33.40
N HIS A 636 -7.13 -5.47 -34.56
CA HIS A 636 -7.66 -6.30 -35.64
C HIS A 636 -7.79 -7.77 -35.25
N TYR A 637 -6.80 -8.31 -34.54
CA TYR A 637 -6.88 -9.69 -34.02
C TYR A 637 -8.12 -9.89 -33.13
N PHE A 638 -8.39 -8.99 -32.20
CA PHE A 638 -9.57 -9.11 -31.33
C PHE A 638 -10.86 -8.91 -32.11
N GLU A 639 -10.89 -7.99 -33.08
CA GLU A 639 -12.06 -7.79 -33.95
C GLU A 639 -12.42 -9.04 -34.75
N GLU A 640 -11.42 -9.72 -35.34
CA GLU A 640 -11.63 -11.00 -36.04
C GLU A 640 -12.08 -12.10 -35.08
N LYS A 641 -11.44 -12.18 -33.91
CA LYS A 641 -11.78 -13.16 -32.89
C LYS A 641 -13.24 -13.05 -32.41
N HIS A 642 -13.72 -11.84 -32.15
CA HIS A 642 -15.11 -11.60 -31.75
C HIS A 642 -16.09 -12.01 -32.85
N LYS A 643 -15.77 -11.74 -34.12
CA LYS A 643 -16.60 -12.18 -35.26
C LYS A 643 -16.71 -13.70 -35.32
N GLU A 644 -15.63 -14.44 -35.03
CA GLU A 644 -15.65 -15.91 -34.98
C GLU A 644 -16.41 -16.47 -33.77
N GLU A 645 -16.50 -15.74 -32.65
CA GLU A 645 -17.24 -16.17 -31.46
C GLU A 645 -18.76 -15.92 -31.57
N ASP A 646 -19.17 -14.95 -32.39
CA ASP A 646 -20.57 -14.60 -32.65
C ASP A 646 -21.23 -15.41 -33.79
N ASP A 647 -20.44 -16.01 -34.69
CA ASP A 647 -20.87 -16.92 -35.78
C ASP A 647 -21.02 -18.38 -35.32
#